data_AF-A0A839HHX0-F1
#
_entry.id   AF-A0A839HHX0-F1
#
_cell.length_a   1.000
_cell.length_b   1.000
_cell.length_c   1.000
_cell.angle_alpha   90.00
_cell.angle_beta   90.00
_cell.angle_gamma   90.00
#
_symmetry.space_group_name_H-M   'P 1'
#
loop_
_entity.id
_entity.type
_entity.pdbx_description
1 polymer ?
#
loop_
_entity_poly.entity_id
_entity_poly.type
_entity_poly.pdbx_seq_one_letter_code
_entity_poly.pdbx_strand_id
1 'polypeptide(L)'
;MASRRPAPPPAAASAKGARAARSAPATAWKRVARPDAIDFRDRSYLPSVATVPPPSLMPAPGLPVEDQGETNACTGFALATVVNQLLRRAGREARPRVAPFMLYSMARRYDEFPGSAEDEGSSARGALKGWFRHGVCRQALFEGIELPPTPAQPTEDWWLDAVRRPLGAYYRLNPKDLPDLHAALAETGALFVTAGCHAGWDELVRTKAQAPARRPQDLPLIQRKPGSAAHGGHAFAILGYDERGFILQNSWGPSWGRHGQAVMSYEDWLENGWDCWVAQLGVVTHTHEALAGSGGLRLEDGPAGRARVALARDPVLRDRELSPYILNLGNNGDLSNSGRFRTQPGDVQALVDVQVPLARQQWGRAPDAPLDVCLYAHGGLVDEAAAADIAARWIPALYERQILPVFLMWETGFLDTLKHRIEDVLKGRERVAGGGLGDSFERIWNRRLEQALARPGTALWAEMKQNAEAMSQIRRDAAGREKPLHAQAGLVQLWRHVQRAAGAQSLRLHLVGHSAGSIVASHLATHLAAAGLPIESISFMAPAIRADAFAAQLLPLLKSGAVRRFQTFHLDEPTEEADHVGPYRRSLLYLLRESFEGGSTVPITGLAVDWSARLAPKLRGAKADIEVHVSPGPRSRSLSHGGFDDDGLTLQQVLNFIRPPAA
;
A
#
# COMPACT_ATOMS: atom_id res chain seq x y z
N MET A 1 -55.73 -33.41 -40.39
CA MET A 1 -56.81 -34.07 -39.63
C MET A 1 -56.33 -35.42 -39.12
N ALA A 2 -56.93 -35.89 -38.03
CA ALA A 2 -56.72 -37.15 -37.30
C ALA A 2 -55.70 -37.13 -36.14
N SER A 3 -56.26 -36.83 -34.98
CA SER A 3 -55.76 -36.94 -33.60
C SER A 3 -55.31 -38.37 -33.21
N ARG A 4 -54.23 -38.48 -32.43
CA ARG A 4 -53.90 -39.69 -31.64
C ARG A 4 -53.93 -39.37 -30.14
N ARG A 5 -54.65 -40.23 -29.41
CA ARG A 5 -54.89 -40.23 -27.95
C ARG A 5 -53.60 -40.42 -27.14
N PRO A 6 -53.55 -39.94 -25.88
CA PRO A 6 -52.39 -40.07 -25.00
C PRO A 6 -52.29 -41.45 -24.32
N ALA A 7 -51.07 -41.91 -24.10
CA ALA A 7 -50.73 -43.15 -23.41
C ALA A 7 -50.60 -42.94 -21.88
N PRO A 8 -50.83 -43.97 -21.05
CA PRO A 8 -50.93 -43.87 -19.58
C PRO A 8 -49.55 -43.82 -18.88
N PRO A 9 -49.49 -43.36 -17.61
CA PRO A 9 -48.22 -43.18 -16.90
C PRO A 9 -47.65 -44.52 -16.42
N PRO A 10 -46.31 -44.71 -16.41
CA PRO A 10 -45.70 -45.91 -15.88
C PRO A 10 -45.60 -45.88 -14.34
N ALA A 11 -45.71 -47.09 -13.78
CA ALA A 11 -45.86 -47.41 -12.38
C ALA A 11 -44.60 -47.16 -11.52
N ALA A 12 -44.85 -46.95 -10.22
CA ALA A 12 -43.86 -46.80 -9.17
C ALA A 12 -42.97 -48.06 -9.03
N ALA A 13 -41.65 -47.86 -9.10
CA ALA A 13 -40.66 -48.90 -8.87
C ALA A 13 -40.18 -48.88 -7.40
N SER A 14 -40.27 -50.05 -6.77
CA SER A 14 -39.85 -50.34 -5.39
C SER A 14 -38.34 -50.21 -5.17
N ALA A 15 -37.96 -49.63 -4.04
CA ALA A 15 -36.60 -49.52 -3.54
C ALA A 15 -35.92 -50.88 -3.28
N LYS A 16 -34.71 -51.06 -3.82
CA LYS A 16 -33.67 -51.96 -3.30
C LYS A 16 -32.31 -51.27 -3.38
N GLY A 17 -31.58 -51.36 -2.27
CA GLY A 17 -30.51 -50.45 -1.88
C GLY A 17 -29.30 -50.40 -2.81
N ALA A 18 -28.95 -49.18 -3.20
CA ALA A 18 -27.59 -48.82 -3.57
C ALA A 18 -26.85 -48.42 -2.28
N ARG A 19 -25.79 -49.15 -1.93
CA ARG A 19 -24.81 -48.73 -0.92
C ARG A 19 -24.30 -47.36 -1.33
N ALA A 20 -24.62 -46.34 -0.52
CA ALA A 20 -23.99 -45.03 -0.63
C ALA A 20 -22.48 -45.22 -0.57
N ALA A 21 -21.79 -44.89 -1.66
CA ALA A 21 -20.36 -44.68 -1.63
C ALA A 21 -20.10 -43.60 -0.57
N ARG A 22 -19.41 -43.97 0.51
CA ARG A 22 -18.91 -42.99 1.47
C ARG A 22 -18.06 -42.00 0.69
N SER A 23 -18.49 -40.74 0.62
CA SER A 23 -17.65 -39.65 0.17
C SER A 23 -16.36 -39.69 0.97
N ALA A 24 -15.22 -39.60 0.29
CA ALA A 24 -13.95 -39.37 0.94
C ALA A 24 -14.10 -38.13 1.86
N PRO A 25 -13.51 -38.13 3.06
CA PRO A 25 -13.54 -36.94 3.91
C PRO A 25 -12.97 -35.77 3.10
N ALA A 26 -13.69 -34.64 3.07
CA ALA A 26 -13.19 -33.43 2.46
C ALA A 26 -11.82 -33.12 3.08
N THR A 27 -10.80 -32.92 2.25
CA THR A 27 -9.47 -32.56 2.74
C THR A 27 -9.58 -31.23 3.47
N ALA A 28 -9.20 -31.18 4.74
CA ALA A 28 -9.31 -29.98 5.57
C ALA A 28 -8.39 -28.83 5.11
N TRP A 29 -7.40 -29.11 4.26
CA TRP A 29 -6.38 -28.13 3.83
C TRP A 29 -6.67 -27.54 2.46
N LYS A 30 -6.46 -26.23 2.33
CA LYS A 30 -6.59 -25.50 1.07
C LYS A 30 -5.22 -25.29 0.40
N ARG A 31 -5.19 -25.37 -0.94
CA ARG A 31 -3.98 -25.21 -1.77
C ARG A 31 -4.21 -24.11 -2.81
N VAL A 32 -3.87 -22.88 -2.47
CA VAL A 32 -4.22 -21.71 -3.30
C VAL A 32 -3.04 -20.78 -3.56
N ALA A 33 -1.82 -21.32 -3.59
CA ALA A 33 -0.69 -20.59 -4.15
C ALA A 33 -0.97 -20.29 -5.63
N ARG A 34 -0.68 -19.07 -6.06
CA ARG A 34 -0.84 -18.64 -7.46
C ARG A 34 0.53 -18.57 -8.13
N PRO A 35 0.68 -19.03 -9.39
CA PRO A 35 1.91 -18.81 -10.14
C PRO A 35 2.25 -17.32 -10.24
N ASP A 36 3.53 -16.98 -10.10
CA ASP A 36 3.99 -15.60 -10.28
C ASP A 36 3.74 -15.13 -11.74
N ALA A 37 3.25 -13.90 -11.95
CA ALA A 37 3.18 -13.35 -13.31
C ALA A 37 4.61 -13.12 -13.87
N ILE A 38 4.75 -12.92 -15.17
CA ILE A 38 6.06 -12.63 -15.76
C ILE A 38 6.49 -11.20 -15.37
N ASP A 39 7.64 -11.06 -14.70
CA ASP A 39 8.28 -9.78 -14.40
C ASP A 39 9.76 -9.84 -14.81
N PHE A 40 10.14 -9.08 -15.83
CA PHE A 40 11.52 -9.06 -16.36
C PHE A 40 12.54 -8.42 -15.41
N ARG A 41 12.09 -7.82 -14.29
CA ARG A 41 12.95 -7.24 -13.27
C ARG A 41 13.36 -8.26 -12.21
N ASP A 42 12.79 -9.46 -12.22
CA ASP A 42 13.23 -10.56 -11.37
C ASP A 42 14.73 -10.82 -11.61
N ARG A 43 15.52 -10.80 -10.55
CA ARG A 43 16.95 -11.07 -10.64
C ARG A 43 17.15 -12.59 -10.75
N SER A 44 17.74 -13.05 -11.83
CA SER A 44 18.12 -14.46 -11.98
C SER A 44 19.21 -14.83 -10.98
N TYR A 45 19.08 -15.99 -10.37
CA TYR A 45 20.15 -16.61 -9.60
C TYR A 45 21.28 -17.05 -10.55
N LEU A 46 22.52 -16.86 -10.12
CA LEU A 46 23.70 -17.38 -10.80
C LEU A 46 24.51 -18.17 -9.76
N PRO A 47 24.68 -19.49 -9.92
CA PRO A 47 25.35 -20.32 -8.93
C PRO A 47 26.82 -19.93 -8.74
N SER A 48 27.30 -20.02 -7.50
CA SER A 48 28.71 -19.86 -7.20
C SER A 48 29.48 -21.13 -7.58
N VAL A 49 30.48 -20.99 -8.45
CA VAL A 49 31.41 -22.10 -8.77
C VAL A 49 32.32 -22.49 -7.60
N ALA A 50 32.34 -21.73 -6.51
CA ALA A 50 33.12 -22.03 -5.32
C ALA A 50 32.45 -23.05 -4.39
N THR A 51 31.13 -23.24 -4.50
CA THR A 51 30.36 -24.16 -3.65
C THR A 51 30.12 -25.46 -4.40
N VAL A 52 30.62 -26.57 -3.87
CA VAL A 52 30.37 -27.91 -4.42
C VAL A 52 29.21 -28.56 -3.67
N PRO A 53 28.07 -28.84 -4.31
CA PRO A 53 26.95 -29.51 -3.65
C PRO A 53 27.31 -30.94 -3.24
N PRO A 54 27.01 -31.38 -2.02
CA PRO A 54 27.21 -32.77 -1.61
C PRO A 54 26.27 -33.73 -2.38
N PRO A 55 26.54 -35.04 -2.44
CA PRO A 55 25.65 -36.00 -3.12
C PRO A 55 24.23 -36.09 -2.51
N SER A 56 24.11 -35.77 -1.22
CA SER A 56 22.83 -35.64 -0.53
C SER A 56 22.92 -34.55 0.53
N LEU A 57 21.82 -33.84 0.76
CA LEU A 57 21.70 -32.79 1.75
C LEU A 57 20.46 -33.06 2.61
N MET A 58 20.64 -33.25 3.92
CA MET A 58 19.54 -33.41 4.87
C MET A 58 19.33 -32.09 5.64
N PRO A 59 18.07 -31.61 5.83
CA PRO A 59 17.82 -30.48 6.72
C PRO A 59 18.27 -30.76 8.15
N ALA A 60 18.78 -29.72 8.83
CA ALA A 60 19.12 -29.82 10.24
C ALA A 60 17.86 -30.11 11.08
N PRO A 61 17.90 -31.05 12.05
CA PRO A 61 16.73 -31.41 12.84
C PRO A 61 16.30 -30.25 13.74
N GLY A 62 15.01 -30.09 14.00
CA GLY A 62 14.48 -29.11 14.96
C GLY A 62 14.07 -27.76 14.38
N LEU A 63 13.88 -27.66 13.06
CA LEU A 63 13.06 -26.59 12.51
C LEU A 63 11.60 -26.79 12.96
N PRO A 64 10.86 -25.71 13.26
CA PRO A 64 9.45 -25.82 13.58
C PRO A 64 8.67 -26.31 12.36
N VAL A 65 7.73 -27.24 12.59
CA VAL A 65 6.74 -27.70 11.61
C VAL A 65 5.42 -27.10 12.02
N GLU A 66 4.97 -26.12 11.26
CA GLU A 66 3.75 -25.37 11.54
C GLU A 66 2.53 -26.00 10.81
N ASP A 67 1.33 -25.58 11.22
CA ASP A 67 0.07 -26.02 10.63
C ASP A 67 -0.77 -24.81 10.22
N GLN A 68 -1.03 -24.67 8.92
CA GLN A 68 -1.85 -23.57 8.38
C GLN A 68 -3.34 -23.76 8.67
N GLY A 69 -3.76 -24.95 9.10
CA GLY A 69 -5.16 -25.31 9.30
C GLY A 69 -5.99 -25.15 8.03
N GLU A 70 -7.16 -24.53 8.18
CA GLU A 70 -8.13 -24.30 7.10
C GLU A 70 -7.89 -23.01 6.30
N THR A 71 -6.79 -22.30 6.60
CA THR A 71 -6.44 -21.03 5.95
C THR A 71 -5.77 -21.26 4.59
N ASN A 72 -5.76 -20.21 3.78
CA ASN A 72 -5.10 -20.16 2.49
C ASN A 72 -3.65 -19.65 2.57
N ALA A 73 -3.05 -19.65 3.77
CA ALA A 73 -1.80 -18.96 4.08
C ALA A 73 -0.51 -19.70 3.70
N CYS A 74 -0.57 -20.72 2.84
CA CYS A 74 0.57 -21.60 2.51
C CYS A 74 1.87 -20.83 2.16
N THR A 75 1.79 -19.71 1.42
CA THR A 75 2.96 -18.89 1.07
C THR A 75 3.66 -18.30 2.30
N GLY A 76 2.91 -17.80 3.28
CA GLY A 76 3.47 -17.27 4.53
C GLY A 76 4.11 -18.35 5.40
N PHE A 77 3.51 -19.55 5.47
CA PHE A 77 4.03 -20.68 6.24
C PHE A 77 5.29 -21.29 5.60
N ALA A 78 5.28 -21.44 4.27
CA ALA A 78 6.43 -21.87 3.51
C ALA A 78 7.61 -20.89 3.66
N LEU A 79 7.35 -19.59 3.49
CA LEU A 79 8.38 -18.57 3.66
C LEU A 79 8.89 -18.51 5.10
N ALA A 80 8.02 -18.64 6.11
CA ALA A 80 8.45 -18.71 7.52
C ALA A 80 9.44 -19.86 7.77
N THR A 81 9.21 -21.02 7.15
CA THR A 81 10.15 -22.15 7.22
C THR A 81 11.52 -21.78 6.64
N VAL A 82 11.54 -21.11 5.48
CA VAL A 82 12.77 -20.62 4.86
C VAL A 82 13.48 -19.60 5.76
N VAL A 83 12.77 -18.61 6.31
CA VAL A 83 13.36 -17.62 7.22
C VAL A 83 13.94 -18.29 8.47
N ASN A 84 13.20 -19.21 9.10
CA ASN A 84 13.67 -19.94 10.28
C ASN A 84 14.95 -20.74 9.96
N GLN A 85 15.00 -21.41 8.82
CA GLN A 85 16.20 -22.12 8.37
C GLN A 85 17.39 -21.18 8.16
N LEU A 86 17.19 -20.04 7.50
CA LEU A 86 18.24 -19.06 7.28
C LEU A 86 18.75 -18.44 8.59
N LEU A 87 17.86 -18.08 9.52
CA LEU A 87 18.23 -17.50 10.83
C LEU A 87 19.06 -18.49 11.65
N ARG A 88 18.67 -19.76 11.64
CA ARG A 88 19.38 -20.82 12.34
C ARG A 88 20.73 -21.12 11.71
N ARG A 89 20.79 -21.26 10.39
CA ARG A 89 22.03 -21.53 9.65
C ARG A 89 23.05 -20.40 9.81
N ALA A 90 22.58 -19.15 9.85
CA ALA A 90 23.41 -17.98 10.11
C ALA A 90 23.82 -17.81 11.59
N GLY A 91 23.34 -18.67 12.50
CA GLY A 91 23.62 -18.57 13.94
C GLY A 91 23.00 -17.34 14.62
N ARG A 92 22.05 -16.66 13.98
CA ARG A 92 21.39 -15.46 14.52
C ARG A 92 20.39 -15.80 15.63
N GLU A 93 19.71 -16.94 15.47
CA GLU A 93 18.77 -17.47 16.46
C GLU A 93 18.91 -18.98 16.55
N ALA A 94 19.03 -19.52 17.78
CA ALA A 94 19.22 -20.97 17.98
C ALA A 94 17.94 -21.78 17.69
N ARG A 95 16.77 -21.21 17.99
CA ARG A 95 15.44 -21.80 17.80
C ARG A 95 14.48 -20.75 17.21
N PRO A 96 14.71 -20.33 15.96
CA PRO A 96 13.92 -19.27 15.36
C PRO A 96 12.48 -19.73 15.16
N ARG A 97 11.56 -18.80 15.41
CA ARG A 97 10.13 -19.01 15.20
C ARG A 97 9.46 -17.68 14.81
N VAL A 98 9.50 -17.38 13.51
CA VAL A 98 8.91 -16.17 12.92
C VAL A 98 7.42 -16.34 12.61
N ALA A 99 6.68 -15.24 12.50
CA ALA A 99 5.23 -15.24 12.28
C ALA A 99 4.83 -15.55 10.82
N PRO A 100 4.23 -16.72 10.53
CA PRO A 100 3.80 -17.04 9.17
C PRO A 100 2.61 -16.20 8.70
N PHE A 101 1.70 -15.84 9.60
CA PHE A 101 0.54 -14.99 9.26
C PHE A 101 0.93 -13.55 8.95
N MET A 102 1.97 -13.01 9.59
CA MET A 102 2.53 -11.72 9.19
C MET A 102 3.05 -11.78 7.76
N LEU A 103 3.85 -12.80 7.42
CA LEU A 103 4.37 -12.98 6.05
C LEU A 103 3.23 -13.13 5.04
N TYR A 104 2.18 -13.88 5.38
CA TYR A 104 1.00 -14.01 4.52
C TYR A 104 0.22 -12.71 4.35
N SER A 105 0.04 -11.94 5.43
CA SER A 105 -0.60 -10.62 5.40
C SER A 105 0.17 -9.66 4.48
N MET A 106 1.51 -9.63 4.60
CA MET A 106 2.35 -8.83 3.73
C MET A 106 2.39 -9.37 2.29
N ALA A 107 2.30 -10.69 2.09
CA ALA A 107 2.22 -11.28 0.76
C ALA A 107 1.01 -10.75 -0.01
N ARG A 108 -0.18 -10.78 0.61
CA ARG A 108 -1.42 -10.26 0.02
C ARG A 108 -1.35 -8.75 -0.30
N ARG A 109 -0.63 -7.98 0.51
CA ARG A 109 -0.43 -6.53 0.28
C ARG A 109 0.37 -6.22 -0.98
N TYR A 110 1.39 -7.02 -1.28
CA TYR A 110 2.32 -6.82 -2.39
C TYR A 110 2.08 -7.76 -3.57
N ASP A 111 1.00 -8.53 -3.52
CA ASP A 111 0.64 -9.42 -4.61
C ASP A 111 0.25 -8.62 -5.85
N GLU A 112 0.38 -9.27 -7.00
CA GLU A 112 0.03 -8.71 -8.30
C GLU A 112 -1.49 -8.72 -8.55
N PHE A 113 -2.24 -9.26 -7.58
CA PHE A 113 -3.69 -9.23 -7.51
C PHE A 113 -4.13 -8.20 -6.45
N PRO A 114 -4.45 -6.95 -6.85
CA PRO A 114 -4.83 -5.93 -5.89
C PRO A 114 -6.12 -6.29 -5.15
N GLY A 115 -6.11 -6.13 -3.82
CA GLY A 115 -7.33 -5.84 -3.05
C GLY A 115 -8.11 -6.98 -2.41
N SER A 116 -7.66 -8.24 -2.35
CA SER A 116 -8.39 -9.24 -1.57
C SER A 116 -8.11 -9.11 -0.07
N ALA A 117 -9.00 -8.40 0.63
CA ALA A 117 -9.13 -8.53 2.09
C ALA A 117 -9.48 -9.99 2.48
N GLU A 118 -10.05 -10.74 1.53
CA GLU A 118 -10.42 -12.14 1.65
C GLU A 118 -9.20 -13.08 1.63
N ASP A 119 -9.35 -14.23 2.27
CA ASP A 119 -8.35 -15.29 2.35
C ASP A 119 -8.32 -16.08 1.04
N GLU A 120 -7.68 -15.55 -0.01
CA GLU A 120 -7.70 -16.14 -1.37
C GLU A 120 -6.38 -16.73 -1.84
N GLY A 121 -5.41 -16.87 -0.92
CA GLY A 121 -4.02 -17.23 -1.26
C GLY A 121 -3.15 -16.04 -1.63
N SER A 122 -1.94 -16.32 -2.09
CA SER A 122 -1.00 -15.31 -2.60
C SER A 122 0.08 -15.95 -3.50
N SER A 123 0.89 -15.12 -4.16
CA SER A 123 2.06 -15.52 -4.95
C SER A 123 3.35 -15.62 -4.12
N ALA A 124 4.37 -16.32 -4.63
CA ALA A 124 5.67 -16.40 -3.97
C ALA A 124 6.39 -15.04 -4.03
N ARG A 125 6.33 -14.36 -5.18
CA ARG A 125 6.90 -13.02 -5.33
C ARG A 125 6.26 -12.02 -4.36
N GLY A 126 4.94 -12.07 -4.17
CA GLY A 126 4.22 -11.22 -3.20
C GLY A 126 4.79 -11.38 -1.78
N ALA A 127 4.99 -12.62 -1.33
CA ALA A 127 5.55 -12.92 -0.01
C ALA A 127 7.00 -12.40 0.16
N LEU A 128 7.85 -12.57 -0.86
CA LEU A 128 9.22 -12.04 -0.86
C LEU A 128 9.27 -10.51 -0.88
N LYS A 129 8.42 -9.86 -1.67
CA LYS A 129 8.26 -8.39 -1.66
C LYS A 129 7.83 -7.90 -0.27
N GLY A 130 6.87 -8.58 0.36
CA GLY A 130 6.43 -8.29 1.73
C GLY A 130 7.57 -8.41 2.75
N TRP A 131 8.33 -9.50 2.71
CA TRP A 131 9.48 -9.69 3.60
C TRP A 131 10.58 -8.65 3.34
N PHE A 132 10.87 -8.32 2.08
CA PHE A 132 11.82 -7.27 1.70
C PHE A 132 11.44 -5.91 2.28
N ARG A 133 10.15 -5.55 2.24
CA ARG A 133 9.68 -4.22 2.65
C ARG A 133 9.51 -4.06 4.16
N HIS A 134 9.27 -5.14 4.89
CA HIS A 134 8.87 -5.04 6.30
C HIS A 134 9.71 -5.87 7.28
N GLY A 135 10.52 -6.81 6.79
CA GLY A 135 11.08 -7.85 7.64
C GLY A 135 10.01 -8.81 8.13
N VAL A 136 10.28 -9.52 9.23
CA VAL A 136 9.31 -10.44 9.85
C VAL A 136 9.49 -10.50 11.36
N CYS A 137 8.37 -10.48 12.09
CA CYS A 137 8.37 -10.53 13.56
C CYS A 137 8.42 -11.97 14.09
N ARG A 138 8.65 -12.09 15.40
CA ARG A 138 8.48 -13.35 16.14
C ARG A 138 7.01 -13.81 16.10
N GLN A 139 6.79 -15.13 16.04
CA GLN A 139 5.44 -15.72 15.96
C GLN A 139 4.51 -15.28 17.10
N ALA A 140 5.05 -15.11 18.32
CA ALA A 140 4.28 -14.69 19.49
C ALA A 140 3.67 -13.28 19.37
N LEU A 141 4.12 -12.47 18.41
CA LEU A 141 3.61 -11.11 18.20
C LEU A 141 2.52 -11.05 17.12
N PHE A 142 2.32 -12.13 16.34
CA PHE A 142 1.35 -12.20 15.25
C PHE A 142 0.89 -13.65 15.04
N GLU A 143 -0.08 -14.08 15.86
CA GLU A 143 -0.44 -15.49 16.03
C GLU A 143 -1.52 -16.00 15.05
N GLY A 144 -2.33 -15.11 14.47
CA GLY A 144 -3.48 -15.47 13.63
C GLY A 144 -3.58 -14.63 12.35
N ILE A 145 -4.61 -14.86 11.54
CA ILE A 145 -4.85 -14.12 10.29
C ILE A 145 -5.22 -12.65 10.54
N GLU A 146 -5.85 -12.39 11.68
CA GLU A 146 -6.23 -11.05 12.11
C GLU A 146 -5.01 -10.24 12.56
N LEU A 147 -5.06 -8.93 12.30
CA LEU A 147 -3.99 -8.03 12.72
C LEU A 147 -3.96 -7.96 14.26
N PRO A 148 -2.78 -8.05 14.90
CA PRO A 148 -2.66 -7.86 16.33
C PRO A 148 -3.14 -6.46 16.75
N PRO A 149 -3.77 -6.32 17.93
CA PRO A 149 -4.10 -5.01 18.46
C PRO A 149 -2.83 -4.22 18.76
N THR A 150 -2.95 -2.90 18.84
CA THR A 150 -1.87 -2.03 19.28
C THR A 150 -1.43 -2.39 20.70
N PRO A 151 -0.15 -2.71 20.94
CA PRO A 151 0.33 -3.10 22.26
C PRO A 151 0.53 -1.87 23.17
N ALA A 152 0.58 -2.10 24.48
CA ALA A 152 0.91 -1.05 25.45
C ALA A 152 2.41 -0.74 25.49
N GLN A 153 3.27 -1.70 25.14
CA GLN A 153 4.73 -1.56 25.18
C GLN A 153 5.34 -1.73 23.78
N PRO A 154 6.30 -0.88 23.37
CA PRO A 154 6.98 -1.00 22.07
C PRO A 154 7.67 -2.35 21.84
N THR A 155 8.14 -3.02 22.89
CA THR A 155 8.82 -4.33 22.79
C THR A 155 7.88 -5.49 22.43
N GLU A 156 6.58 -5.28 22.56
CA GLU A 156 5.52 -6.23 22.20
C GLU A 156 4.89 -5.87 20.83
N ASP A 157 5.47 -4.91 20.13
CA ASP A 157 4.98 -4.45 18.84
C ASP A 157 5.58 -5.29 17.70
N TRP A 158 4.70 -6.01 16.98
CA TRP A 158 5.07 -6.84 15.85
C TRP A 158 5.71 -6.02 14.73
N TRP A 159 5.22 -4.79 14.50
CA TRP A 159 5.76 -3.91 13.47
C TRP A 159 7.20 -3.62 13.87
N LEU A 160 7.46 -3.09 15.07
CA LEU A 160 8.80 -2.73 15.53
C LEU A 160 9.77 -3.93 15.60
N ASP A 161 9.30 -5.11 15.99
CA ASP A 161 10.12 -6.33 16.03
C ASP A 161 10.53 -6.81 14.63
N ALA A 162 9.66 -6.64 13.62
CA ALA A 162 9.86 -7.20 12.29
C ALA A 162 11.13 -6.70 11.58
N VAL A 163 11.48 -5.43 11.79
CA VAL A 163 12.66 -4.80 11.15
C VAL A 163 13.98 -5.47 11.57
N ARG A 164 13.99 -6.28 12.63
CA ARG A 164 15.17 -7.03 13.11
C ARG A 164 15.48 -8.28 12.29
N ARG A 165 14.62 -8.66 11.33
CA ARG A 165 14.81 -9.83 10.46
C ARG A 165 14.61 -9.45 8.98
N PRO A 166 15.43 -8.54 8.43
CA PRO A 166 15.27 -8.07 7.06
C PRO A 166 15.67 -9.15 6.05
N LEU A 167 15.04 -9.11 4.87
CA LEU A 167 15.51 -9.81 3.67
C LEU A 167 16.58 -8.94 3.00
N GLY A 168 17.71 -9.54 2.64
CA GLY A 168 18.83 -8.85 2.00
C GLY A 168 18.74 -8.91 0.48
N ALA A 169 18.67 -10.14 -0.04
CA ALA A 169 18.54 -10.38 -1.47
C ALA A 169 17.66 -11.61 -1.72
N TYR A 170 16.97 -11.61 -2.85
CA TYR A 170 16.21 -12.75 -3.33
C TYR A 170 16.35 -12.85 -4.85
N TYR A 171 16.46 -14.07 -5.35
CA TYR A 171 16.72 -14.37 -6.75
C TYR A 171 15.80 -15.48 -7.23
N ARG A 172 15.36 -15.37 -8.48
CA ARG A 172 14.54 -16.38 -9.14
C ARG A 172 15.43 -17.44 -9.78
N LEU A 173 15.08 -18.70 -9.60
CA LEU A 173 15.69 -19.83 -10.29
C LEU A 173 14.76 -20.31 -11.40
N ASN A 174 15.33 -20.87 -12.46
CA ASN A 174 14.57 -21.68 -13.39
C ASN A 174 14.18 -22.99 -12.69
N PRO A 175 12.89 -23.29 -12.48
CA PRO A 175 12.46 -24.52 -11.80
C PRO A 175 12.94 -25.80 -12.50
N LYS A 176 13.25 -25.74 -13.80
CA LYS A 176 13.68 -26.90 -14.59
C LYS A 176 15.21 -27.14 -14.54
N ASP A 177 15.97 -26.24 -13.93
CA ASP A 177 17.43 -26.35 -13.83
C ASP A 177 17.84 -27.00 -12.50
N LEU A 178 17.82 -28.34 -12.48
CA LEU A 178 18.17 -29.10 -11.26
C LEU A 178 19.57 -28.79 -10.71
N PRO A 179 20.63 -28.69 -11.55
CA PRO A 179 21.96 -28.27 -11.08
C PRO A 179 21.95 -26.95 -10.31
N ASP A 180 21.27 -25.93 -10.82
CA ASP A 180 21.17 -24.63 -10.14
C ASP A 180 20.40 -24.72 -8.81
N LEU A 181 19.33 -25.53 -8.77
CA LEU A 181 18.58 -25.79 -7.55
C LEU A 181 19.44 -26.49 -6.48
N HIS A 182 20.26 -27.47 -6.87
CA HIS A 182 21.20 -28.14 -5.96
C HIS A 182 22.28 -27.18 -5.46
N ALA A 183 22.83 -26.34 -6.34
CA ALA A 183 23.80 -25.32 -5.98
C ALA A 183 23.21 -24.32 -4.97
N ALA A 184 22.03 -23.78 -5.25
CA ALA A 184 21.35 -22.84 -4.35
C ALA A 184 21.01 -23.45 -2.99
N LEU A 185 20.60 -24.73 -2.94
CA LEU A 185 20.39 -25.44 -1.67
C LEU A 185 21.68 -25.64 -0.89
N ALA A 186 22.78 -26.00 -1.56
CA ALA A 186 24.07 -26.13 -0.89
C ALA A 186 24.53 -24.79 -0.31
N GLU A 187 24.37 -23.70 -1.07
CA GLU A 187 24.75 -22.34 -0.67
C GLU A 187 23.90 -21.80 0.49
N THR A 188 22.57 -21.83 0.35
CA THR A 188 21.66 -21.10 1.25
C THR A 188 20.92 -22.01 2.23
N GLY A 189 20.67 -23.26 1.86
CA GLY A 189 20.07 -24.28 2.72
C GLY A 189 18.56 -24.34 2.69
N ALA A 190 17.92 -23.52 1.86
CA ALA A 190 16.48 -23.56 1.64
C ALA A 190 16.11 -22.92 0.29
N LEU A 191 15.10 -23.48 -0.37
CA LEU A 191 14.39 -22.84 -1.47
C LEU A 191 12.95 -22.59 -1.06
N PHE A 192 12.43 -21.42 -1.44
CA PHE A 192 11.02 -21.10 -1.34
C PHE A 192 10.36 -21.38 -2.69
N VAL A 193 9.37 -22.28 -2.71
CA VAL A 193 8.83 -22.81 -3.97
C VAL A 193 7.32 -22.88 -3.99
N THR A 194 6.76 -22.89 -5.21
CA THR A 194 5.36 -23.23 -5.49
C THR A 194 5.28 -24.38 -6.49
N ALA A 195 4.28 -25.24 -6.36
CA ALA A 195 4.04 -26.34 -7.29
C ALA A 195 2.57 -26.73 -7.35
N GLY A 196 2.17 -27.37 -8.45
CA GLY A 196 0.93 -28.14 -8.51
C GLY A 196 0.98 -29.34 -7.55
N CYS A 197 -0.14 -29.66 -6.91
CA CYS A 197 -0.29 -30.88 -6.13
C CYS A 197 -1.14 -31.91 -6.89
N HIS A 198 -1.00 -33.18 -6.50
CA HIS A 198 -1.81 -34.31 -6.97
C HIS A 198 -2.26 -35.17 -5.79
N ALA A 199 -3.12 -36.16 -6.02
CA ALA A 199 -3.75 -36.98 -4.96
C ALA A 199 -2.75 -37.77 -4.07
N GLY A 200 -1.51 -37.96 -4.52
CA GLY A 200 -0.47 -38.64 -3.74
C GLY A 200 -0.01 -37.87 -2.50
N TRP A 201 -0.24 -36.55 -2.47
CA TRP A 201 0.02 -35.72 -1.30
C TRP A 201 -0.92 -36.06 -0.14
N ASP A 202 -2.15 -36.47 -0.44
CA ASP A 202 -3.18 -36.80 0.54
C ASP A 202 -2.96 -38.18 1.19
N GLU A 203 -2.25 -39.07 0.50
CA GLU A 203 -1.90 -40.42 1.00
C GLU A 203 -0.86 -40.38 2.15
N LEU A 204 -0.22 -39.23 2.37
CA LEU A 204 0.81 -39.05 3.41
C LEU A 204 0.26 -38.57 4.76
N VAL A 205 -1.04 -38.32 4.86
CA VAL A 205 -1.69 -37.94 6.12
C VAL A 205 -1.72 -39.14 7.07
N ARG A 206 -1.20 -38.96 8.29
CA ARG A 206 -1.21 -40.00 9.33
C ARG A 206 -2.09 -39.59 10.51
N THR A 207 -2.59 -40.58 11.24
CA THR A 207 -3.36 -40.37 12.48
C THR A 207 -2.53 -39.89 13.66
N LYS A 208 -1.20 -40.11 13.63
CA LYS A 208 -0.26 -39.65 14.65
C LYS A 208 1.04 -39.17 14.02
N ALA A 209 1.60 -38.11 14.60
CA ALA A 209 2.92 -37.61 14.23
C ALA A 209 4.01 -38.66 14.50
N GLN A 210 4.98 -38.73 13.60
CA GLN A 210 6.18 -39.55 13.77
C GLN A 210 7.33 -38.69 14.29
N ALA A 211 8.33 -39.34 14.88
CA ALA A 211 9.58 -38.68 15.22
C ALA A 211 10.29 -38.17 13.94
N PRO A 212 11.03 -37.04 14.03
CA PRO A 212 11.82 -36.52 12.91
C PRO A 212 12.70 -37.60 12.26
N ALA A 213 12.82 -37.55 10.94
CA ALA A 213 13.74 -38.41 10.21
C ALA A 213 15.19 -38.11 10.60
N ARG A 214 16.03 -39.15 10.68
CA ARG A 214 17.48 -38.99 10.93
C ARG A 214 18.31 -39.10 9.66
N ARG A 215 17.76 -39.76 8.64
CA ARG A 215 18.40 -39.96 7.32
C ARG A 215 17.37 -39.71 6.21
N PRO A 216 17.79 -39.29 5.00
CA PRO A 216 16.86 -39.09 3.89
C PRO A 216 15.96 -40.31 3.61
N GLN A 217 16.52 -41.51 3.58
CA GLN A 217 15.80 -42.78 3.35
C GLN A 217 14.65 -43.08 4.32
N ASP A 218 14.64 -42.43 5.48
CA ASP A 218 13.60 -42.57 6.49
C ASP A 218 12.32 -41.78 6.11
N LEU A 219 12.42 -40.85 5.14
CA LEU A 219 11.33 -40.02 4.64
C LEU A 219 10.51 -40.74 3.57
N PRO A 220 9.17 -40.62 3.61
CA PRO A 220 8.31 -41.19 2.60
C PRO A 220 8.43 -40.44 1.27
N LEU A 221 8.39 -41.18 0.16
CA LEU A 221 8.29 -40.62 -1.19
C LEU A 221 6.83 -40.32 -1.51
N ILE A 222 6.54 -39.10 -1.98
CA ILE A 222 5.24 -38.72 -2.52
C ILE A 222 5.00 -39.54 -3.79
N GLN A 223 4.00 -40.41 -3.79
CA GLN A 223 3.69 -41.25 -4.95
C GLN A 223 2.96 -40.41 -6.00
N ARG A 224 3.64 -40.06 -7.10
CA ARG A 224 3.03 -39.31 -8.20
C ARG A 224 1.79 -40.04 -8.73
N LYS A 225 0.68 -39.32 -8.88
CA LYS A 225 -0.58 -39.82 -9.46
C LYS A 225 -0.95 -38.94 -10.65
N PRO A 226 -1.55 -39.50 -11.72
CA PRO A 226 -2.04 -38.71 -12.84
C PRO A 226 -3.19 -37.79 -12.42
N GLY A 227 -3.33 -36.64 -13.10
CA GLY A 227 -4.33 -35.62 -12.84
C GLY A 227 -3.86 -34.53 -11.86
N SER A 228 -4.59 -33.42 -11.82
CA SER A 228 -4.36 -32.32 -10.87
C SER A 228 -5.16 -32.54 -9.58
N ALA A 229 -4.64 -32.05 -8.45
CA ALA A 229 -5.43 -31.93 -7.23
C ALA A 229 -6.62 -30.98 -7.43
N ALA A 230 -7.62 -31.09 -6.55
CA ALA A 230 -8.82 -30.25 -6.59
C ALA A 230 -8.56 -28.73 -6.45
N HIS A 231 -7.36 -28.31 -6.06
CA HIS A 231 -6.98 -26.92 -5.85
C HIS A 231 -5.68 -26.56 -6.58
N GLY A 232 -5.60 -25.31 -7.05
CA GLY A 232 -4.68 -24.84 -8.08
C GLY A 232 -3.20 -25.10 -7.84
N GLY A 233 -2.66 -24.81 -6.65
CA GLY A 233 -1.22 -24.95 -6.35
C GLY A 233 -0.88 -24.71 -4.87
N HIS A 234 0.31 -25.15 -4.43
CA HIS A 234 0.74 -25.11 -3.03
C HIS A 234 2.15 -24.54 -2.90
N ALA A 235 2.40 -23.83 -1.80
CA ALA A 235 3.72 -23.28 -1.46
C ALA A 235 4.35 -24.06 -0.30
N PHE A 236 5.64 -24.37 -0.40
CA PHE A 236 6.40 -25.09 0.63
C PHE A 236 7.89 -24.74 0.55
N ALA A 237 8.68 -25.26 1.49
CA ALA A 237 10.13 -25.10 1.51
C ALA A 237 10.82 -26.40 1.09
N ILE A 238 11.77 -26.33 0.16
CA ILE A 238 12.73 -27.41 -0.10
C ILE A 238 13.96 -27.14 0.77
N LEU A 239 14.38 -28.12 1.56
CA LEU A 239 15.45 -27.96 2.55
C LEU A 239 16.63 -28.93 2.35
N GLY A 240 16.55 -29.78 1.34
CA GLY A 240 17.53 -30.83 1.09
C GLY A 240 17.19 -31.66 -0.14
N TYR A 241 17.99 -32.67 -0.39
CA TYR A 241 17.82 -33.61 -1.50
C TYR A 241 18.60 -34.90 -1.28
N ASP A 242 18.22 -35.94 -2.01
CA ASP A 242 19.03 -37.14 -2.23
C ASP A 242 18.86 -37.64 -3.67
N GLU A 243 19.32 -38.86 -3.97
CA GLU A 243 19.20 -39.47 -5.30
C GLU A 243 17.75 -39.66 -5.77
N ARG A 244 16.77 -39.70 -4.85
CA ARG A 244 15.36 -39.91 -5.18
C ARG A 244 14.67 -38.60 -5.55
N GLY A 245 15.08 -37.49 -4.93
CA GLY A 245 14.49 -36.18 -5.17
C GLY A 245 14.73 -35.15 -4.06
N PHE A 246 13.88 -34.13 -4.06
CA PHE A 246 13.94 -33.02 -3.10
C PHE A 246 13.26 -33.39 -1.78
N ILE A 247 13.90 -33.03 -0.66
CA ILE A 247 13.33 -33.11 0.67
C ILE A 247 12.62 -31.81 0.97
N LEU A 248 11.30 -31.87 1.14
CA LEU A 248 10.47 -30.72 1.45
C LEU A 248 9.90 -30.77 2.86
N GLN A 249 9.64 -29.59 3.42
CA GLN A 249 8.84 -29.42 4.61
C GLN A 249 7.53 -28.72 4.26
N ASN A 250 6.42 -29.34 4.64
CA ASN A 250 5.07 -28.87 4.40
C ASN A 250 4.52 -28.10 5.62
N SER A 251 3.36 -27.44 5.45
CA SER A 251 2.65 -26.63 6.44
C SER A 251 1.33 -27.25 6.91
N TRP A 252 1.22 -28.58 6.91
CA TRP A 252 0.03 -29.34 7.36
C TRP A 252 0.29 -30.11 8.66
N GLY A 253 1.17 -29.56 9.50
CA GLY A 253 1.52 -30.12 10.80
C GLY A 253 2.37 -31.40 10.77
N PRO A 254 2.78 -31.88 11.95
CA PRO A 254 3.74 -32.99 12.09
C PRO A 254 3.15 -34.37 11.76
N SER A 255 1.83 -34.47 11.58
CA SER A 255 1.12 -35.69 11.16
C SER A 255 1.17 -35.96 9.66
N TRP A 256 1.56 -34.98 8.84
CA TRP A 256 1.76 -35.18 7.42
C TRP A 256 3.16 -35.72 7.12
N GLY A 257 3.27 -36.68 6.19
CA GLY A 257 4.55 -37.29 5.81
C GLY A 257 5.23 -37.98 7.00
N ARG A 258 6.49 -37.65 7.25
CA ARG A 258 7.20 -37.99 8.49
C ARG A 258 7.62 -36.71 9.18
N HIS A 259 6.90 -36.34 10.23
CA HIS A 259 7.11 -35.08 10.96
C HIS A 259 7.05 -33.85 10.05
N GLY A 260 6.02 -33.77 9.19
CA GLY A 260 5.83 -32.66 8.24
C GLY A 260 6.72 -32.70 7.00
N GLN A 261 7.56 -33.73 6.83
CA GLN A 261 8.52 -33.85 5.74
C GLN A 261 8.27 -35.05 4.84
N ALA A 262 8.61 -34.92 3.57
CA ALA A 262 8.55 -35.97 2.56
C ALA A 262 9.57 -35.72 1.45
N VAL A 263 9.73 -36.70 0.56
CA VAL A 263 10.52 -36.57 -0.67
C VAL A 263 9.59 -36.40 -1.86
N MET A 264 9.83 -35.38 -2.67
CA MET A 264 9.23 -35.19 -3.99
C MET A 264 10.26 -35.61 -5.04
N SER A 265 9.90 -36.51 -5.96
CA SER A 265 10.87 -36.98 -6.96
C SER A 265 11.26 -35.85 -7.94
N TYR A 266 12.42 -35.97 -8.57
CA TYR A 266 12.84 -35.01 -9.58
C TYR A 266 11.86 -34.92 -10.76
N GLU A 267 11.33 -36.07 -11.20
CA GLU A 267 10.31 -36.12 -12.26
C GLU A 267 9.03 -35.39 -11.87
N ASP A 268 8.57 -35.57 -10.61
CA ASP A 268 7.39 -34.88 -10.10
C ASP A 268 7.64 -33.36 -10.06
N TRP A 269 8.82 -32.92 -9.60
CA TRP A 269 9.19 -31.50 -9.59
C TRP A 269 9.31 -30.90 -11.01
N LEU A 270 9.95 -31.62 -11.94
CA LEU A 270 10.09 -31.20 -13.34
C LEU A 270 8.75 -31.12 -14.06
N GLU A 271 7.71 -31.80 -13.59
CA GLU A 271 6.36 -31.71 -14.13
C GLU A 271 5.56 -30.59 -13.45
N ASN A 272 5.58 -30.54 -12.11
CA ASN A 272 4.64 -29.74 -11.32
C ASN A 272 5.21 -28.46 -10.69
N GLY A 273 6.53 -28.29 -10.63
CA GLY A 273 7.17 -27.09 -10.07
C GLY A 273 6.93 -25.84 -10.92
N TRP A 274 6.53 -24.74 -10.28
CA TRP A 274 6.13 -23.48 -10.94
C TRP A 274 7.11 -22.34 -10.67
N ASP A 275 7.28 -21.95 -9.41
CA ASP A 275 8.19 -20.88 -9.02
C ASP A 275 9.24 -21.42 -8.04
N CYS A 276 10.46 -20.95 -8.20
CA CYS A 276 11.57 -21.29 -7.33
C CYS A 276 12.39 -20.04 -7.01
N TRP A 277 12.51 -19.76 -5.72
CA TRP A 277 13.20 -18.60 -5.21
C TRP A 277 14.21 -18.98 -4.15
N VAL A 278 15.36 -18.32 -4.21
CA VAL A 278 16.38 -18.36 -3.16
C VAL A 278 16.44 -16.99 -2.48
N ALA A 279 16.63 -16.99 -1.17
CA ALA A 279 16.67 -15.78 -0.35
C ALA A 279 17.88 -15.79 0.58
N GLN A 280 18.37 -14.59 0.90
CA GLN A 280 19.46 -14.35 1.83
C GLN A 280 19.07 -13.29 2.85
N LEU A 281 19.39 -13.53 4.13
CA LEU A 281 19.13 -12.56 5.19
C LEU A 281 19.89 -11.24 4.97
N GLY A 282 19.20 -10.13 5.22
CA GLY A 282 19.81 -8.80 5.25
C GLY A 282 20.64 -8.60 6.52
N VAL A 283 21.52 -7.62 6.51
CA VAL A 283 22.28 -7.22 7.71
C VAL A 283 21.44 -6.28 8.55
N VAL A 284 21.31 -6.57 9.85
CA VAL A 284 20.65 -5.66 10.79
C VAL A 284 21.63 -4.52 11.09
N THR A 285 21.33 -3.34 10.56
CA THR A 285 22.16 -2.15 10.77
C THR A 285 21.75 -1.40 12.04
N HIS A 286 22.57 -0.45 12.50
CA HIS A 286 22.18 0.46 13.58
C HIS A 286 20.86 1.20 13.32
N THR A 287 20.57 1.53 12.06
CA THR A 287 19.28 2.12 11.66
C THR A 287 18.11 1.18 11.94
N HIS A 288 18.25 -0.13 11.67
CA HIS A 288 17.21 -1.11 12.00
C HIS A 288 16.98 -1.19 13.51
N GLU A 289 18.05 -1.24 14.30
CA GLU A 289 17.98 -1.26 15.76
C GLU A 289 17.30 -0.01 16.33
N ALA A 290 17.66 1.16 15.83
CA ALA A 290 17.05 2.43 16.23
C ALA A 290 15.55 2.47 15.90
N LEU A 291 15.13 1.91 14.76
CA LEU A 291 13.71 1.82 14.39
C LEU A 291 12.94 0.87 15.29
N ALA A 292 13.51 -0.29 15.60
CA ALA A 292 12.87 -1.24 16.47
C ALA A 292 12.65 -0.68 17.89
N GLY A 293 13.40 0.33 18.30
CA GLY A 293 13.23 1.03 19.58
C GLY A 293 12.33 2.26 19.53
N SER A 294 11.81 2.66 18.36
CA SER A 294 11.12 3.93 18.16
C SER A 294 9.66 3.72 17.73
N GLY A 295 8.70 4.03 18.61
CA GLY A 295 7.26 3.96 18.32
C GLY A 295 6.72 5.08 17.42
N GLY A 296 7.54 6.06 17.08
CA GLY A 296 7.23 7.20 16.21
C GLY A 296 8.47 7.68 15.47
N LEU A 297 8.47 8.93 15.00
CA LEU A 297 9.64 9.51 14.33
C LEU A 297 10.87 9.53 15.26
N ARG A 298 12.02 9.17 14.71
CA ARG A 298 13.30 9.29 15.42
C ARG A 298 13.72 10.75 15.49
N LEU A 299 14.25 11.13 16.64
CA LEU A 299 14.77 12.45 16.90
C LEU A 299 16.27 12.40 17.16
N GLU A 300 16.99 13.36 16.61
CA GLU A 300 18.41 13.62 16.87
C GLU A 300 18.60 15.05 17.36
N ASP A 301 19.75 15.33 17.97
CA ASP A 301 20.11 16.68 18.40
C ASP A 301 20.26 17.60 17.17
N GLY A 302 19.38 18.58 17.05
CA GLY A 302 19.43 19.59 16.02
C GLY A 302 20.10 20.89 16.47
N PRO A 303 20.26 21.85 15.54
CA PRO A 303 20.82 23.16 15.85
C PRO A 303 20.02 23.88 16.94
N ALA A 304 20.72 24.64 17.79
CA ALA A 304 20.13 25.41 18.89
C ALA A 304 19.31 24.56 19.89
N GLY A 305 19.68 23.28 20.07
CA GLY A 305 19.06 22.38 21.04
C GLY A 305 17.63 21.95 20.70
N ARG A 306 17.20 22.15 19.45
CA ARG A 306 15.89 21.67 18.97
C ARG A 306 16.02 20.27 18.42
N ALA A 307 15.12 19.37 18.82
CA ALA A 307 15.06 18.03 18.24
C ALA A 307 14.78 18.11 16.74
N ARG A 308 15.54 17.35 15.95
CA ARG A 308 15.40 17.24 14.50
C ARG A 308 14.94 15.82 14.15
N VAL A 309 14.04 15.67 13.19
CA VAL A 309 13.61 14.35 12.73
C VAL A 309 14.71 13.72 11.86
N ALA A 310 15.06 12.48 12.18
CA ALA A 310 16.13 11.72 11.53
C ALA A 310 15.59 10.48 10.79
N LEU A 311 15.05 10.72 9.58
CA LEU A 311 14.57 9.66 8.70
C LEU A 311 15.73 8.81 8.15
N ALA A 312 15.47 7.51 7.97
CA ALA A 312 16.40 6.65 7.26
C ALA A 312 16.62 7.15 5.82
N ARG A 313 17.85 6.96 5.32
CA ARG A 313 18.19 7.23 3.92
C ARG A 313 17.80 6.10 2.98
N ASP A 314 17.74 4.88 3.52
CA ASP A 314 17.21 3.74 2.78
C ASP A 314 15.69 3.91 2.60
N PRO A 315 15.15 3.87 1.37
CA PRO A 315 13.74 4.09 1.12
C PRO A 315 12.81 3.10 1.84
N VAL A 316 13.22 1.82 2.00
CA VAL A 316 12.38 0.82 2.67
C VAL A 316 12.21 1.17 4.15
N LEU A 317 13.31 1.49 4.82
CA LEU A 317 13.28 1.90 6.22
C LEU A 317 12.60 3.27 6.41
N ARG A 318 12.80 4.19 5.46
CA ARG A 318 12.17 5.52 5.48
C ARG A 318 10.65 5.43 5.36
N ASP A 319 10.15 4.69 4.38
CA ASP A 319 8.71 4.52 4.15
C ASP A 319 8.04 3.88 5.38
N ARG A 320 8.76 2.95 6.03
CA ARG A 320 8.33 2.33 7.29
C ARG A 320 8.23 3.33 8.45
N GLU A 321 9.15 4.29 8.57
CA GLU A 321 9.10 5.37 9.55
C GLU A 321 7.95 6.34 9.31
N LEU A 322 7.63 6.62 8.05
CA LEU A 322 6.58 7.56 7.68
C LEU A 322 5.18 6.94 7.79
N SER A 323 5.07 5.63 7.68
CA SER A 323 3.80 4.89 7.62
C SER A 323 2.79 5.26 8.73
N PRO A 324 3.18 5.45 10.02
CA PRO A 324 2.24 5.85 11.07
C PRO A 324 1.57 7.22 10.88
N TYR A 325 2.11 8.05 10.00
CA TYR A 325 1.63 9.41 9.70
C TYR A 325 0.96 9.51 8.32
N ILE A 326 0.82 8.40 7.60
CA ILE A 326 0.23 8.35 6.27
C ILE A 326 -1.15 7.69 6.34
N LEU A 327 -2.15 8.39 5.79
CA LEU A 327 -3.48 7.84 5.54
C LEU A 327 -3.59 7.54 4.04
N ASN A 328 -3.43 6.27 3.66
CA ASN A 328 -3.55 5.84 2.28
C ASN A 328 -5.01 5.53 1.92
N LEU A 329 -5.52 6.19 0.89
CA LEU A 329 -6.91 6.16 0.47
C LEU A 329 -7.01 5.67 -0.98
N GLY A 330 -7.91 4.72 -1.20
CA GLY A 330 -8.27 4.23 -2.52
C GLY A 330 -9.58 4.86 -3.02
N ASN A 331 -10.15 4.23 -4.05
CA ASN A 331 -11.38 4.69 -4.70
C ASN A 331 -12.55 4.72 -3.71
N ASN A 332 -13.54 5.56 -4.00
CA ASN A 332 -14.74 5.76 -3.19
C ASN A 332 -14.47 6.21 -1.74
N GLY A 333 -13.24 6.65 -1.42
CA GLY A 333 -12.85 7.02 -0.06
C GLY A 333 -12.57 5.84 0.86
N ASP A 334 -12.40 4.63 0.32
CA ASP A 334 -12.00 3.46 1.08
C ASP A 334 -10.54 3.55 1.52
N LEU A 335 -10.19 2.89 2.62
CA LEU A 335 -8.79 2.75 3.03
C LEU A 335 -8.08 1.80 2.07
N SER A 336 -6.91 2.20 1.57
CA SER A 336 -6.14 1.37 0.64
C SER A 336 -5.36 0.28 1.38
N ASN A 337 -5.52 -0.96 0.93
CA ASN A 337 -4.89 -2.15 1.52
C ASN A 337 -3.75 -2.75 0.68
N SER A 338 -3.32 -2.09 -0.38
CA SER A 338 -2.29 -2.55 -1.31
C SER A 338 -1.22 -1.48 -1.54
N GLY A 339 -0.05 -1.89 -2.04
CA GLY A 339 1.03 -0.97 -2.41
C GLY A 339 2.08 -0.76 -1.32
N ARG A 340 2.95 0.24 -1.53
CA ARG A 340 4.05 0.61 -0.61
C ARG A 340 3.52 1.10 0.73
N PHE A 341 2.42 1.83 0.75
CA PHE A 341 1.71 2.27 1.95
C PHE A 341 0.35 1.60 2.02
N ARG A 342 -0.12 1.35 3.23
CA ARG A 342 -1.39 0.66 3.47
C ARG A 342 -1.97 1.20 4.75
N THR A 343 -3.29 1.31 4.78
CA THR A 343 -4.02 1.78 5.94
C THR A 343 -5.21 0.87 6.20
N GLN A 344 -5.37 0.47 7.44
CA GLN A 344 -6.53 -0.22 7.98
C GLN A 344 -7.21 0.61 9.07
N PRO A 345 -8.45 0.25 9.46
CA PRO A 345 -9.13 0.92 10.57
C PRO A 345 -8.28 0.98 11.86
N GLY A 346 -7.52 -0.09 12.15
CA GLY A 346 -6.58 -0.12 13.28
C GLY A 346 -5.43 0.89 13.15
N ASP A 347 -4.92 1.12 11.94
CA ASP A 347 -3.87 2.11 11.69
C ASP A 347 -4.41 3.54 11.88
N VAL A 348 -5.65 3.80 11.45
CA VAL A 348 -6.33 5.10 11.67
C VAL A 348 -6.52 5.36 13.16
N GLN A 349 -6.89 4.34 13.92
CA GLN A 349 -6.99 4.42 15.36
C GLN A 349 -5.62 4.69 15.99
N ALA A 350 -4.58 3.93 15.63
CA ALA A 350 -3.24 4.06 16.17
C ALA A 350 -2.60 5.44 15.89
N LEU A 351 -2.92 6.06 14.74
CA LEU A 351 -2.49 7.43 14.44
C LEU A 351 -2.94 8.40 15.54
N VAL A 352 -4.17 8.26 16.05
CA VAL A 352 -4.67 9.12 17.12
C VAL A 352 -4.25 8.59 18.50
N ASP A 353 -4.46 7.32 18.78
CA ASP A 353 -4.31 6.76 20.13
C ASP A 353 -2.85 6.53 20.53
N VAL A 354 -1.92 6.42 19.56
CA VAL A 354 -0.49 6.18 19.80
C VAL A 354 0.34 7.40 19.43
N GLN A 355 0.19 7.93 18.21
CA GLN A 355 1.10 8.98 17.74
C GLN A 355 0.85 10.32 18.43
N VAL A 356 -0.40 10.63 18.82
CA VAL A 356 -0.69 11.86 19.59
C VAL A 356 -0.04 11.84 20.98
N PRO A 357 -0.22 10.80 21.83
CA PRO A 357 0.50 10.74 23.12
C PRO A 357 2.03 10.75 22.98
N LEU A 358 2.58 10.01 22.01
CA LEU A 358 4.02 10.00 21.76
C LEU A 358 4.54 11.39 21.38
N ALA A 359 3.86 12.09 20.47
CA ALA A 359 4.25 13.44 20.08
C ALA A 359 4.19 14.41 21.26
N ARG A 360 3.15 14.33 22.11
CA ARG A 360 3.07 15.17 23.32
C ARG A 360 4.24 14.91 24.27
N GLN A 361 4.56 13.64 24.52
CA GLN A 361 5.67 13.26 25.38
C GLN A 361 7.00 13.79 24.82
N GLN A 362 7.26 13.57 23.54
CA GLN A 362 8.49 14.03 22.87
C GLN A 362 8.61 15.56 22.86
N TRP A 363 7.49 16.28 22.76
CA TRP A 363 7.47 17.74 22.75
C TRP A 363 7.38 18.37 24.14
N GLY A 364 7.35 17.57 25.22
CA GLY A 364 7.18 18.06 26.59
C GLY A 364 5.85 18.81 26.81
N ARG A 365 4.79 18.40 26.11
CA ARG A 365 3.47 19.06 26.14
C ARG A 365 2.57 18.41 27.18
N ALA A 366 1.90 19.25 27.98
CA ALA A 366 0.85 18.79 28.89
C ALA A 366 -0.30 18.12 28.10
N PRO A 367 -1.03 17.15 28.70
CA PRO A 367 -2.12 16.42 28.03
C PRO A 367 -3.24 17.33 27.49
N ASP A 368 -3.53 18.43 28.18
CA ASP A 368 -4.60 19.38 27.90
C ASP A 368 -4.18 20.55 26.97
N ALA A 369 -2.87 20.74 26.78
CA ALA A 369 -2.35 21.81 25.93
C ALA A 369 -2.87 21.69 24.47
N PRO A 370 -3.18 22.82 23.80
CA PRO A 370 -3.54 22.81 22.39
C PRO A 370 -2.48 22.11 21.52
N LEU A 371 -2.94 21.20 20.66
CA LEU A 371 -2.11 20.46 19.71
C LEU A 371 -2.52 20.79 18.28
N ASP A 372 -1.55 21.17 17.47
CA ASP A 372 -1.75 21.42 16.05
C ASP A 372 -1.73 20.08 15.30
N VAL A 373 -2.77 19.81 14.50
CA VAL A 373 -2.85 18.65 13.62
C VAL A 373 -3.01 19.15 12.19
N CYS A 374 -2.06 18.80 11.32
CA CYS A 374 -2.04 19.20 9.92
C CYS A 374 -2.38 18.02 9.01
N LEU A 375 -3.51 18.09 8.32
CA LEU A 375 -3.86 17.16 7.26
C LEU A 375 -3.36 17.70 5.92
N TYR A 376 -2.42 17.00 5.31
CA TYR A 376 -1.82 17.36 4.03
C TYR A 376 -2.36 16.46 2.92
N ALA A 377 -3.07 17.04 1.96
CA ALA A 377 -3.51 16.36 0.74
C ALA A 377 -2.60 16.75 -0.43
N HIS A 378 -1.81 15.80 -0.94
CA HIS A 378 -0.95 16.03 -2.10
C HIS A 378 -1.76 16.19 -3.39
N GLY A 379 -1.11 16.65 -4.46
CA GLY A 379 -1.72 16.76 -5.79
C GLY A 379 -2.06 15.41 -6.41
N GLY A 380 -3.19 15.31 -7.11
CA GLY A 380 -3.68 14.05 -7.68
C GLY A 380 -2.87 13.47 -8.85
N LEU A 381 -1.67 13.98 -9.14
CA LEU A 381 -0.80 13.53 -10.23
C LEU A 381 0.51 12.91 -9.74
N VAL A 382 0.55 12.45 -8.50
CA VAL A 382 1.79 11.99 -7.87
C VAL A 382 1.71 10.48 -7.71
N ASP A 383 2.68 9.75 -8.26
CA ASP A 383 2.77 8.30 -8.03
C ASP A 383 3.15 7.98 -6.56
N GLU A 384 3.04 6.71 -6.17
CA GLU A 384 3.25 6.33 -4.77
C GLU A 384 4.70 6.59 -4.30
N ALA A 385 5.68 6.55 -5.20
CA ALA A 385 7.07 6.83 -4.87
C ALA A 385 7.31 8.33 -4.65
N ALA A 386 6.81 9.16 -5.57
CA ALA A 386 6.91 10.60 -5.49
C ALA A 386 6.12 11.15 -4.29
N ALA A 387 4.96 10.57 -3.97
CA ALA A 387 4.19 10.95 -2.80
C ALA A 387 4.91 10.56 -1.50
N ALA A 388 5.65 9.45 -1.47
CA ALA A 388 6.55 9.12 -0.37
C ALA A 388 7.67 10.15 -0.18
N ASP A 389 8.23 10.68 -1.29
CA ASP A 389 9.27 11.71 -1.24
C ASP A 389 8.72 13.06 -0.76
N ILE A 390 7.51 13.45 -1.17
CA ILE A 390 6.83 14.63 -0.63
C ILE A 390 6.56 14.44 0.87
N ALA A 391 6.04 13.27 1.26
CA ALA A 391 5.81 12.94 2.68
C ALA A 391 7.10 13.02 3.50
N ALA A 392 8.22 12.52 2.97
CA ALA A 392 9.55 12.60 3.59
C ALA A 392 10.09 14.04 3.74
N ARG A 393 9.56 15.02 2.99
CA ARG A 393 9.84 16.45 3.19
C ARG A 393 8.90 17.08 4.22
N TRP A 394 7.59 16.88 4.05
CA TRP A 394 6.56 17.59 4.81
C TRP A 394 6.35 17.06 6.22
N ILE A 395 6.41 15.74 6.43
CA ILE A 395 6.23 15.13 7.76
C ILE A 395 7.30 15.63 8.75
N PRO A 396 8.61 15.54 8.45
CA PRO A 396 9.64 16.12 9.31
C PRO A 396 9.44 17.61 9.58
N ALA A 397 9.17 18.39 8.53
CA ALA A 397 9.07 19.84 8.62
C ALA A 397 7.91 20.30 9.52
N LEU A 398 6.78 19.59 9.47
CA LEU A 398 5.64 19.80 10.37
C LEU A 398 5.97 19.36 11.80
N TYR A 399 6.54 18.16 11.95
CA TYR A 399 6.81 17.56 13.25
C TYR A 399 7.83 18.37 14.07
N GLU A 400 8.89 18.87 13.43
CA GLU A 400 9.90 19.74 14.06
C GLU A 400 9.32 21.08 14.53
N ARG A 401 8.20 21.51 13.96
CA ARG A 401 7.41 22.68 14.40
C ARG A 401 6.37 22.32 15.46
N GLN A 402 6.39 21.10 15.98
CA GLN A 402 5.41 20.56 16.93
C GLN A 402 3.98 20.59 16.37
N ILE A 403 3.85 20.28 15.08
CA ILE A 403 2.59 20.09 14.37
C ILE A 403 2.50 18.61 14.01
N LEU A 404 1.45 17.92 14.46
CA LEU A 404 1.27 16.50 14.16
C LEU A 404 0.86 16.34 12.69
N PRO A 405 1.68 15.69 11.85
CA PRO A 405 1.37 15.55 10.44
C PRO A 405 0.45 14.34 10.20
N VAL A 406 -0.52 14.52 9.32
CA VAL A 406 -1.30 13.44 8.71
C VAL A 406 -1.27 13.64 7.20
N PHE A 407 -0.46 12.82 6.53
CA PHE A 407 -0.26 12.91 5.09
C PHE A 407 -1.26 11.99 4.37
N LEU A 408 -2.16 12.59 3.59
CA LEU A 408 -3.14 11.86 2.80
C LEU A 408 -2.51 11.43 1.49
N MET A 409 -2.35 10.12 1.32
CA MET A 409 -1.88 9.52 0.08
C MET A 409 -3.08 9.00 -0.69
N TRP A 410 -3.27 9.45 -1.94
CA TRP A 410 -4.46 9.12 -2.73
C TRP A 410 -4.20 9.17 -4.22
N GLU A 411 -4.95 8.37 -5.00
CA GLU A 411 -5.00 8.41 -6.46
C GLU A 411 -3.63 8.47 -7.16
N THR A 412 -2.73 7.56 -6.78
CA THR A 412 -1.33 7.56 -7.23
C THR A 412 -1.09 7.04 -8.66
N GLY A 413 -2.10 7.14 -9.56
CA GLY A 413 -2.06 6.56 -10.92
C GLY A 413 -2.64 7.46 -12.03
N PHE A 414 -3.17 8.64 -11.69
CA PHE A 414 -3.79 9.54 -12.67
C PHE A 414 -2.77 10.13 -13.66
N LEU A 415 -1.51 10.39 -13.24
CA LEU A 415 -0.48 10.95 -14.13
C LEU A 415 -0.02 9.96 -15.21
N ASP A 416 0.27 8.71 -14.85
CA ASP A 416 0.67 7.69 -15.82
C ASP A 416 -0.45 7.45 -16.82
N THR A 417 -1.70 7.38 -16.33
CA THR A 417 -2.87 7.27 -17.19
C THR A 417 -2.99 8.48 -18.13
N LEU A 418 -2.79 9.70 -17.62
CA LEU A 418 -2.84 10.91 -18.44
C LEU A 418 -1.70 10.96 -19.48
N LYS A 419 -0.45 10.68 -19.08
CA LYS A 419 0.71 10.64 -19.98
C LYS A 419 0.54 9.61 -21.09
N HIS A 420 0.13 8.39 -20.75
CA HIS A 420 -0.12 7.34 -21.75
C HIS A 420 -1.23 7.74 -22.72
N ARG A 421 -2.33 8.34 -22.24
CA ARG A 421 -3.41 8.83 -23.11
C ARG A 421 -2.95 9.93 -24.04
N ILE A 422 -2.15 10.86 -23.53
CA ILE A 422 -1.56 11.93 -24.34
C ILE A 422 -0.65 11.33 -25.42
N GLU A 423 0.22 10.38 -25.08
CA GLU A 423 1.09 9.69 -26.04
C GLU A 423 0.30 8.90 -27.09
N ASP A 424 -0.80 8.23 -26.72
CA ASP A 424 -1.65 7.47 -27.64
C ASP A 424 -2.34 8.39 -28.65
N VAL A 425 -2.83 9.55 -28.20
CA VAL A 425 -3.42 10.58 -29.08
C VAL A 425 -2.37 11.14 -30.05
N LEU A 426 -1.10 11.20 -29.64
CA LEU A 426 0.02 11.62 -30.49
C LEU A 426 0.43 10.53 -31.50
N LYS A 427 0.44 9.26 -31.11
CA LYS A 427 0.75 8.13 -32.01
C LYS A 427 -0.33 7.92 -33.06
N GLY A 428 -1.59 8.23 -32.75
CA GLY A 428 -2.72 8.13 -33.68
C GLY A 428 -2.85 9.26 -34.70
N ARG A 429 -1.95 10.25 -34.70
CA ARG A 429 -1.98 11.39 -35.62
C ARG A 429 -0.60 11.57 -36.27
N GLU A 430 -0.50 11.24 -37.55
CA GLU A 430 0.69 11.53 -38.36
C GLU A 430 1.11 13.00 -38.17
N ARG A 431 2.42 13.22 -37.99
CA ARG A 431 3.02 14.55 -37.88
C ARG A 431 2.64 15.37 -39.11
N VAL A 432 1.64 16.25 -38.97
CA VAL A 432 1.38 17.29 -39.97
C VAL A 432 2.53 18.28 -39.89
N ALA A 433 3.49 18.10 -40.80
CA ALA A 433 4.45 19.12 -41.17
C ALA A 433 3.70 20.27 -41.87
N GLY A 434 3.77 21.48 -41.32
CA GLY A 434 3.17 22.66 -41.95
C GLY A 434 3.29 23.88 -41.04
N GLY A 435 4.19 24.80 -41.41
CA GLY A 435 4.66 25.90 -40.57
C GLY A 435 3.69 27.05 -40.34
N GLY A 436 4.00 27.81 -39.29
CA GLY A 436 3.44 29.11 -38.94
C GLY A 436 4.12 29.64 -37.68
N LEU A 437 4.44 30.94 -37.65
CA LEU A 437 5.14 31.66 -36.58
C LEU A 437 4.69 31.22 -35.17
N GLY A 438 5.69 30.92 -34.31
CA GLY A 438 5.61 30.25 -33.00
C GLY A 438 4.25 30.28 -32.29
N ASP A 439 3.78 31.45 -31.87
CA ASP A 439 2.59 31.61 -31.02
C ASP A 439 1.28 31.12 -31.67
N SER A 440 1.14 31.26 -33.00
CA SER A 440 -0.08 30.84 -33.69
C SER A 440 -0.17 29.32 -33.80
N PHE A 441 0.99 28.67 -33.98
CA PHE A 441 1.07 27.21 -33.99
C PHE A 441 0.76 26.62 -32.60
N GLU A 442 1.31 27.21 -31.53
CA GLU A 442 1.08 26.73 -30.16
C GLU A 442 -0.38 26.77 -29.74
N ARG A 443 -1.09 27.87 -30.04
CA ARG A 443 -2.52 27.97 -29.72
C ARG A 443 -3.36 26.95 -30.48
N ILE A 444 -3.06 26.72 -31.76
CA ILE A 444 -3.77 25.73 -32.59
C ILE A 444 -3.50 24.32 -32.06
N TRP A 445 -2.25 24.04 -31.69
CA TRP A 445 -1.84 22.78 -31.11
C TRP A 445 -2.54 22.50 -29.78
N ASN A 446 -2.50 23.47 -28.84
CA ASN A 446 -3.15 23.36 -27.54
C ASN A 446 -4.66 23.14 -27.68
N ARG A 447 -5.34 23.91 -28.53
CA ARG A 447 -6.79 23.73 -28.79
C ARG A 447 -7.12 22.34 -29.36
N ARG A 448 -6.26 21.79 -30.23
CA ARG A 448 -6.45 20.44 -30.77
C ARG A 448 -6.22 19.35 -29.72
N LEU A 449 -5.25 19.53 -28.83
CA LEU A 449 -5.02 18.64 -27.70
C LEU A 449 -6.18 18.72 -26.69
N GLU A 450 -6.62 19.93 -26.32
CA GLU A 450 -7.76 20.16 -25.43
C GLU A 450 -9.02 19.47 -25.96
N GLN A 451 -9.33 19.58 -27.24
CA GLN A 451 -10.47 18.90 -27.85
C GLN A 451 -10.32 17.37 -27.87
N ALA A 452 -9.11 16.86 -28.15
CA ALA A 452 -8.85 15.43 -28.20
C ALA A 452 -8.91 14.78 -26.80
N LEU A 453 -8.42 15.49 -25.79
CA LEU A 453 -8.38 15.02 -24.41
C LEU A 453 -9.66 15.30 -23.65
N ALA A 454 -10.56 16.17 -24.15
CA ALA A 454 -11.77 16.58 -23.43
C ALA A 454 -12.59 15.39 -22.91
N ARG A 455 -12.95 14.43 -23.77
CA ARG A 455 -13.75 13.26 -23.36
C ARG A 455 -13.02 12.33 -22.38
N PRO A 456 -11.84 11.77 -22.72
CA PRO A 456 -11.14 10.85 -21.81
C PRO A 456 -10.67 11.56 -20.53
N GLY A 457 -10.18 12.80 -20.64
CA GLY A 457 -9.73 13.61 -19.51
C GLY A 457 -10.88 14.01 -18.59
N THR A 458 -12.06 14.37 -19.12
CA THR A 458 -13.25 14.65 -18.29
C THR A 458 -13.66 13.43 -17.46
N ALA A 459 -13.65 12.23 -18.05
CA ALA A 459 -14.01 11.01 -17.32
C ALA A 459 -13.05 10.75 -16.15
N LEU A 460 -11.74 10.78 -16.41
CA LEU A 460 -10.72 10.55 -15.39
C LEU A 460 -10.72 11.65 -14.31
N TRP A 461 -10.86 12.92 -14.70
CA TRP A 461 -10.94 14.05 -13.76
C TRP A 461 -12.23 14.01 -12.93
N ALA A 462 -13.35 13.58 -13.52
CA ALA A 462 -14.60 13.40 -12.78
C ALA A 462 -14.48 12.28 -11.74
N GLU A 463 -13.88 11.14 -12.07
CA GLU A 463 -13.60 10.06 -11.13
C GLU A 463 -12.74 10.56 -9.97
N MET A 464 -11.66 11.30 -10.25
CA MET A 464 -10.81 11.84 -9.19
C MET A 464 -11.56 12.82 -8.27
N LYS A 465 -12.41 13.70 -8.83
CA LYS A 465 -13.26 14.60 -8.02
C LYS A 465 -14.24 13.81 -7.15
N GLN A 466 -14.85 12.76 -7.69
CA GLN A 466 -15.76 11.88 -6.94
C GLN A 466 -15.03 11.16 -5.81
N ASN A 467 -13.81 10.67 -6.05
CA ASN A 467 -13.00 10.04 -5.02
C ASN A 467 -12.61 11.05 -3.93
N ALA A 468 -12.18 12.26 -4.30
CA ALA A 468 -11.85 13.33 -3.35
C ALA A 468 -13.03 13.70 -2.44
N GLU A 469 -14.24 13.76 -2.99
CA GLU A 469 -15.46 13.96 -2.21
C GLU A 469 -15.73 12.76 -1.29
N ALA A 470 -15.75 11.55 -1.85
CA ALA A 470 -16.11 10.31 -1.17
C ALA A 470 -15.24 10.01 0.06
N MET A 471 -13.97 10.45 0.07
CA MET A 471 -13.05 10.30 1.21
C MET A 471 -13.57 10.87 2.53
N SER A 472 -14.43 11.89 2.47
CA SER A 472 -14.97 12.59 3.64
C SER A 472 -16.49 12.39 3.84
N GLN A 473 -17.14 11.61 2.96
CA GLN A 473 -18.58 11.39 3.01
C GLN A 473 -18.98 10.40 4.11
N ILE A 474 -20.02 10.77 4.88
CA ILE A 474 -20.68 9.87 5.83
C ILE A 474 -21.57 8.89 5.05
N ARG A 475 -21.23 7.61 5.13
CA ARG A 475 -21.96 6.53 4.45
C ARG A 475 -23.15 6.07 5.28
N ARG A 476 -24.26 5.84 4.59
CA ARG A 476 -25.52 5.35 5.15
C ARG A 476 -25.92 4.02 4.52
N ASP A 477 -26.65 3.20 5.27
CA ASP A 477 -27.26 1.97 4.77
C ASP A 477 -28.54 2.27 3.94
N ALA A 478 -29.16 1.23 3.37
CA ALA A 478 -30.37 1.37 2.58
C ALA A 478 -31.57 1.95 3.36
N ALA A 479 -31.53 1.89 4.70
CA ALA A 479 -32.54 2.48 5.58
C ALA A 479 -32.19 3.92 6.03
N GLY A 480 -31.11 4.51 5.51
CA GLY A 480 -30.66 5.86 5.85
C GLY A 480 -29.89 5.99 7.16
N ARG A 481 -29.60 4.87 7.84
CA ARG A 481 -28.81 4.85 9.08
C ARG A 481 -27.32 4.90 8.76
N GLU A 482 -26.53 5.55 9.60
CA GLU A 482 -25.08 5.58 9.37
C GLU A 482 -24.47 4.19 9.47
N LYS A 483 -23.58 3.87 8.54
CA LYS A 483 -22.80 2.64 8.60
C LYS A 483 -21.88 2.63 9.84
N PRO A 484 -21.50 1.44 10.36
CA PRO A 484 -20.54 1.35 11.45
C PRO A 484 -19.19 1.96 11.04
N LEU A 485 -18.39 2.41 12.02
CA LEU A 485 -17.17 3.18 11.80
C LEU A 485 -16.20 2.52 10.82
N HIS A 486 -15.94 1.22 10.97
CA HIS A 486 -15.00 0.48 10.09
C HIS A 486 -15.45 0.46 8.61
N ALA A 487 -16.72 0.73 8.32
CA ALA A 487 -17.31 0.77 6.99
C ALA A 487 -17.51 2.22 6.47
N GLN A 488 -17.14 3.23 7.26
CA GLN A 488 -17.14 4.64 6.85
C GLN A 488 -15.93 4.96 5.96
N ALA A 489 -15.98 6.07 5.23
CA ALA A 489 -14.85 6.56 4.47
C ALA A 489 -13.64 6.87 5.37
N GLY A 490 -12.42 6.76 4.84
CA GLY A 490 -11.19 6.84 5.62
C GLY A 490 -11.03 8.12 6.44
N LEU A 491 -11.34 9.29 5.86
CA LEU A 491 -11.28 10.55 6.62
C LEU A 491 -12.39 10.64 7.67
N VAL A 492 -13.53 9.98 7.45
CA VAL A 492 -14.60 9.87 8.45
C VAL A 492 -14.18 9.06 9.65
N GLN A 493 -13.44 7.97 9.41
CA GLN A 493 -12.83 7.21 10.49
C GLN A 493 -11.88 8.09 11.29
N LEU A 494 -10.93 8.75 10.60
CA LEU A 494 -9.94 9.62 11.23
C LEU A 494 -10.59 10.73 12.07
N TRP A 495 -11.48 11.54 11.49
CA TRP A 495 -12.03 12.68 12.23
C TRP A 495 -12.94 12.25 13.39
N ARG A 496 -13.56 11.06 13.35
CA ARG A 496 -14.30 10.53 14.50
C ARG A 496 -13.39 10.08 15.64
N HIS A 497 -12.20 9.54 15.33
CA HIS A 497 -11.19 9.28 16.35
C HIS A 497 -10.65 10.60 16.92
N VAL A 498 -10.36 11.58 16.05
CA VAL A 498 -9.96 12.93 16.46
C VAL A 498 -11.05 13.60 17.32
N GLN A 499 -12.34 13.50 16.96
CA GLN A 499 -13.44 14.10 17.72
C GLN A 499 -13.58 13.46 19.10
N ARG A 500 -13.45 12.12 19.20
CA ARG A 500 -13.42 11.41 20.49
C ARG A 500 -12.24 11.87 21.33
N ALA A 501 -11.06 12.00 20.73
CA ALA A 501 -9.87 12.53 21.41
C ALA A 501 -10.04 14.00 21.79
N ALA A 502 -10.68 14.82 20.96
CA ALA A 502 -10.89 16.25 21.17
C ALA A 502 -11.81 16.57 22.37
N GLY A 503 -12.70 15.64 22.73
CA GLY A 503 -13.45 15.73 24.00
C GLY A 503 -12.56 15.67 25.25
N ALA A 504 -11.33 15.14 25.11
CA ALA A 504 -10.31 15.06 26.16
C ALA A 504 -9.06 15.92 25.86
N GLN A 505 -8.95 16.49 24.66
CA GLN A 505 -7.75 17.18 24.17
C GLN A 505 -8.11 18.45 23.40
N SER A 506 -7.41 19.56 23.64
CA SER A 506 -7.53 20.74 22.79
C SER A 506 -6.79 20.52 21.46
N LEU A 507 -7.52 20.38 20.35
CA LEU A 507 -6.94 20.17 19.01
C LEU A 507 -7.24 21.37 18.09
N ARG A 508 -6.23 21.80 17.32
CA ARG A 508 -6.35 22.81 16.26
C ARG A 508 -6.09 22.16 14.92
N LEU A 509 -7.08 22.22 14.02
CA LEU A 509 -7.02 21.55 12.73
C LEU A 509 -6.51 22.51 11.65
N HIS A 510 -5.53 22.04 10.90
CA HIS A 510 -4.94 22.74 9.77
C HIS A 510 -5.04 21.86 8.53
N LEU A 511 -5.47 22.42 7.41
CA LEU A 511 -5.58 21.71 6.14
C LEU A 511 -4.60 22.29 5.13
N VAL A 512 -3.84 21.43 4.46
CA VAL A 512 -2.98 21.82 3.34
C VAL A 512 -3.41 21.01 2.12
N GLY A 513 -3.67 21.68 1.00
CA GLY A 513 -4.10 21.04 -0.23
C GLY A 513 -3.30 21.56 -1.41
N HIS A 514 -2.56 20.69 -2.09
CA HIS A 514 -1.87 21.01 -3.33
C HIS A 514 -2.68 20.53 -4.53
N SER A 515 -2.83 21.35 -5.57
CA SER A 515 -3.52 20.96 -6.80
C SER A 515 -4.89 20.32 -6.51
N ALA A 516 -5.16 19.09 -6.98
CA ALA A 516 -6.41 18.38 -6.69
C ALA A 516 -6.65 18.12 -5.18
N GLY A 517 -5.61 18.12 -4.35
CA GLY A 517 -5.72 18.04 -2.89
C GLY A 517 -6.51 19.21 -2.28
N SER A 518 -6.63 20.35 -2.98
CA SER A 518 -7.54 21.43 -2.57
C SER A 518 -9.01 21.02 -2.60
N ILE A 519 -9.38 20.07 -3.46
CA ILE A 519 -10.74 19.52 -3.57
C ILE A 519 -11.03 18.66 -2.34
N VAL A 520 -10.11 17.73 -2.01
CA VAL A 520 -10.17 16.90 -0.79
C VAL A 520 -10.32 17.79 0.45
N ALA A 521 -9.45 18.79 0.59
CA ALA A 521 -9.47 19.71 1.73
C ALA A 521 -10.76 20.54 1.82
N SER A 522 -11.36 20.94 0.69
CA SER A 522 -12.61 21.71 0.68
C SER A 522 -13.82 20.89 1.13
N HIS A 523 -13.93 19.64 0.66
CA HIS A 523 -14.96 18.71 1.13
C HIS A 523 -14.78 18.38 2.61
N LEU A 524 -13.55 18.04 3.01
CA LEU A 524 -13.24 17.76 4.41
C LEU A 524 -13.57 18.95 5.32
N ALA A 525 -13.20 20.17 4.92
CA ALA A 525 -13.49 21.38 5.69
C ALA A 525 -15.00 21.56 5.94
N THR A 526 -15.82 21.30 4.91
CA THR A 526 -17.28 21.38 5.00
C THR A 526 -17.82 20.38 6.01
N HIS A 527 -17.34 19.13 5.98
CA HIS A 527 -17.77 18.09 6.91
C HIS A 527 -17.30 18.34 8.35
N LEU A 528 -16.06 18.80 8.54
CA LEU A 528 -15.53 19.15 9.87
C LEU A 528 -16.33 20.30 10.50
N ALA A 529 -16.59 21.36 9.74
CA ALA A 529 -17.37 22.50 10.21
C ALA A 529 -18.81 22.09 10.56
N ALA A 530 -19.45 21.25 9.73
CA ALA A 530 -20.78 20.71 10.01
C ALA A 530 -20.80 19.81 11.27
N ALA A 531 -19.69 19.13 11.57
CA ALA A 531 -19.51 18.35 12.80
C ALA A 531 -19.11 19.20 14.03
N GLY A 532 -19.09 20.53 13.91
CA GLY A 532 -18.76 21.45 15.00
C GLY A 532 -17.26 21.55 15.31
N LEU A 533 -16.39 21.08 14.41
CA LEU A 533 -14.94 21.17 14.54
C LEU A 533 -14.44 22.40 13.76
N PRO A 534 -14.04 23.50 14.43
CA PRO A 534 -13.52 24.67 13.76
C PRO A 534 -12.14 24.40 13.14
N ILE A 535 -11.85 25.10 12.04
CA ILE A 535 -10.60 24.94 11.29
C ILE A 535 -9.75 26.19 11.52
N GLU A 536 -8.54 25.98 12.02
CA GLU A 536 -7.63 27.07 12.39
C GLU A 536 -6.97 27.68 11.16
N SER A 537 -6.54 26.86 10.20
CA SER A 537 -6.05 27.38 8.92
C SER A 537 -6.23 26.43 7.74
N ILE A 538 -6.37 26.99 6.54
CA ILE A 538 -6.29 26.26 5.28
C ILE A 538 -5.20 26.90 4.40
N SER A 539 -4.32 26.10 3.82
CA SER A 539 -3.31 26.55 2.84
C SER A 539 -3.47 25.80 1.51
N PHE A 540 -3.72 26.52 0.43
CA PHE A 540 -3.86 25.95 -0.90
C PHE A 540 -2.68 26.29 -1.80
N MET A 541 -2.07 25.28 -2.39
CA MET A 541 -0.94 25.43 -3.32
C MET A 541 -1.41 25.09 -4.73
N ALA A 542 -1.41 26.06 -5.64
CA ALA A 542 -1.91 25.93 -7.01
C ALA A 542 -3.27 25.16 -7.09
N PRO A 543 -4.30 25.57 -6.34
CA PRO A 543 -5.51 24.76 -6.13
C PRO A 543 -6.26 24.45 -7.44
N ALA A 544 -6.57 23.18 -7.67
CA ALA A 544 -7.29 22.73 -8.85
C ALA A 544 -8.83 22.74 -8.67
N ILE A 545 -9.33 23.14 -7.50
CA ILE A 545 -10.78 23.27 -7.27
C ILE A 545 -11.38 24.36 -8.18
N ARG A 546 -12.55 24.06 -8.75
CA ARG A 546 -13.33 25.00 -9.56
C ARG A 546 -13.81 26.18 -8.71
N ALA A 547 -13.89 27.35 -9.34
CA ALA A 547 -14.29 28.58 -8.64
C ALA A 547 -15.72 28.54 -8.07
N ASP A 548 -16.65 27.83 -8.73
CA ASP A 548 -18.01 27.66 -8.22
C ASP A 548 -18.08 26.66 -7.06
N ALA A 549 -17.34 25.54 -7.14
CA ALA A 549 -17.23 24.57 -6.06
C ALA A 549 -16.60 25.21 -4.81
N PHE A 550 -15.52 25.99 -4.97
CA PHE A 550 -14.93 26.77 -3.88
C PHE A 550 -15.97 27.74 -3.26
N ALA A 551 -16.72 28.45 -4.10
CA ALA A 551 -17.74 29.39 -3.65
C ALA A 551 -18.90 28.69 -2.91
N ALA A 552 -19.23 27.45 -3.27
CA ALA A 552 -20.25 26.66 -2.61
C ALA A 552 -19.77 26.07 -1.27
N GLN A 553 -18.53 25.59 -1.22
CA GLN A 553 -18.01 24.82 -0.09
C GLN A 553 -17.27 25.69 0.93
N LEU A 554 -16.27 26.47 0.51
CA LEU A 554 -15.38 27.20 1.42
C LEU A 554 -15.85 28.62 1.74
N LEU A 555 -16.41 29.34 0.76
CA LEU A 555 -16.83 30.73 0.98
C LEU A 555 -17.80 30.91 2.17
N PRO A 556 -18.80 30.03 2.40
CA PRO A 556 -19.65 30.11 3.59
C PRO A 556 -18.86 29.95 4.90
N LEU A 557 -17.85 29.08 4.92
CA LEU A 557 -17.02 28.81 6.09
C LEU A 557 -16.09 30.00 6.42
N LEU A 558 -15.55 30.65 5.38
CA LEU A 558 -14.73 31.86 5.52
C LEU A 558 -15.58 33.05 6.01
N LYS A 559 -16.84 33.14 5.59
CA LYS A 559 -17.78 34.20 6.04
C LYS A 559 -18.33 33.96 7.43
N SER A 560 -18.60 32.71 7.81
CA SER A 560 -19.10 32.39 9.15
C SER A 560 -18.00 32.51 10.22
N GLY A 561 -16.73 32.32 9.83
CA GLY A 561 -15.59 32.21 10.73
C GLY A 561 -15.31 30.77 11.18
N ALA A 562 -15.98 29.78 10.58
CA ALA A 562 -15.70 28.36 10.81
C ALA A 562 -14.28 27.97 10.34
N VAL A 563 -13.76 28.66 9.32
CA VAL A 563 -12.35 28.70 8.98
C VAL A 563 -11.80 30.05 9.44
N ARG A 564 -10.78 30.05 10.30
CA ARG A 564 -10.20 31.28 10.86
C ARG A 564 -9.21 31.97 9.93
N ARG A 565 -8.37 31.19 9.25
CA ARG A 565 -7.31 31.72 8.38
C ARG A 565 -7.24 30.91 7.09
N PHE A 566 -7.03 31.58 5.96
CA PHE A 566 -6.93 30.97 4.65
C PHE A 566 -5.79 31.62 3.87
N GLN A 567 -4.92 30.81 3.27
CA GLN A 567 -3.94 31.31 2.31
C GLN A 567 -3.96 30.50 1.02
N THR A 568 -3.63 31.14 -0.09
CA THR A 568 -3.51 30.49 -1.40
C THR A 568 -2.28 30.95 -2.16
N PHE A 569 -1.67 30.03 -2.90
CA PHE A 569 -0.53 30.28 -3.78
C PHE A 569 -0.91 30.03 -5.23
N HIS A 570 -0.53 30.93 -6.12
CA HIS A 570 -0.68 30.78 -7.56
C HIS A 570 0.56 31.34 -8.28
N LEU A 571 0.81 30.90 -9.51
CA LEU A 571 1.84 31.54 -10.33
C LEU A 571 1.33 32.92 -10.80
N ASP A 572 2.25 33.81 -11.16
CA ASP A 572 1.92 34.94 -12.02
C ASP A 572 1.59 34.47 -13.44
N GLU A 573 0.91 35.32 -14.21
CA GLU A 573 0.45 34.95 -15.55
C GLU A 573 1.61 34.55 -16.49
N PRO A 574 2.73 35.29 -16.57
CA PRO A 574 3.84 34.90 -17.44
C PRO A 574 4.45 33.54 -17.08
N THR A 575 4.60 33.25 -15.79
CA THR A 575 5.16 31.97 -15.33
C THR A 575 4.18 30.82 -15.56
N GLU A 576 2.88 31.04 -15.34
CA GLU A 576 1.84 30.04 -15.62
C GLU A 576 1.72 29.72 -17.12
N GLU A 577 1.89 30.72 -17.99
CA GLU A 577 1.93 30.51 -19.45
C GLU A 577 3.20 29.78 -19.92
N ALA A 578 4.32 29.94 -19.22
CA ALA A 578 5.58 29.25 -19.51
C ALA A 578 5.63 27.80 -18.97
N ASP A 579 4.81 27.47 -17.96
CA ASP A 579 4.67 26.12 -17.44
C ASP A 579 4.01 25.18 -18.47
N HIS A 580 4.32 23.89 -18.42
CA HIS A 580 3.82 22.92 -19.39
C HIS A 580 3.70 21.51 -18.82
N VAL A 581 2.73 20.74 -19.31
CA VAL A 581 2.54 19.32 -18.97
C VAL A 581 2.67 18.44 -20.21
N GLY A 582 3.79 17.72 -20.29
CA GLY A 582 4.12 16.90 -21.44
C GLY A 582 4.12 17.73 -22.75
N PRO A 583 3.37 17.34 -23.79
CA PRO A 583 3.30 18.07 -25.05
C PRO A 583 2.30 19.24 -25.05
N TYR A 584 1.53 19.43 -23.98
CA TYR A 584 0.62 20.56 -23.83
C TYR A 584 1.42 21.76 -23.32
N ARG A 585 1.47 22.85 -24.10
CA ARG A 585 2.39 23.98 -23.89
C ARG A 585 1.86 25.03 -22.92
N ARG A 586 1.04 24.62 -21.95
CA ARG A 586 0.56 25.46 -20.84
C ARG A 586 0.48 24.58 -19.59
N SER A 587 0.33 25.22 -18.44
CA SER A 587 0.21 24.52 -17.18
C SER A 587 -0.92 23.48 -17.17
N LEU A 588 -0.82 22.52 -16.26
CA LEU A 588 -1.88 21.57 -16.01
C LEU A 588 -3.21 22.27 -15.65
N LEU A 589 -3.17 23.35 -14.87
CA LEU A 589 -4.40 24.05 -14.47
C LEU A 589 -5.14 24.61 -15.68
N TYR A 590 -4.43 25.06 -16.72
CA TYR A 590 -5.06 25.42 -17.99
C TYR A 590 -5.65 24.21 -18.71
N LEU A 591 -4.99 23.05 -18.70
CA LEU A 591 -5.57 21.84 -19.29
C LEU A 591 -6.88 21.44 -18.58
N LEU A 592 -6.89 21.50 -17.24
CA LEU A 592 -8.09 21.23 -16.45
C LEU A 592 -9.21 22.23 -16.78
N ARG A 593 -8.86 23.53 -16.80
CA ARG A 593 -9.78 24.64 -17.08
C ARG A 593 -10.42 24.53 -18.46
N GLU A 594 -9.66 24.22 -19.50
CA GLU A 594 -10.13 24.28 -20.90
C GLU A 594 -10.68 22.94 -21.43
N SER A 595 -10.26 21.81 -20.85
CA SER A 595 -10.52 20.49 -21.44
C SER A 595 -11.33 19.56 -20.52
N PHE A 596 -10.98 19.45 -19.23
CA PHE A 596 -11.47 18.32 -18.41
C PHE A 596 -12.81 18.56 -17.72
N GLU A 597 -13.46 19.69 -18.01
CA GLU A 597 -14.83 19.99 -17.57
C GLU A 597 -15.79 19.90 -18.76
N GLY A 598 -15.85 18.71 -19.38
CA GLY A 598 -16.72 18.43 -20.53
C GLY A 598 -16.30 19.13 -21.82
N GLY A 599 -15.02 19.53 -21.92
CA GLY A 599 -14.51 20.34 -23.03
C GLY A 599 -14.99 21.80 -23.01
N SER A 600 -15.47 22.28 -21.86
CA SER A 600 -15.87 23.67 -21.66
C SER A 600 -14.86 24.40 -20.76
N THR A 601 -14.66 25.70 -21.02
CA THR A 601 -13.82 26.55 -20.19
C THR A 601 -14.48 26.82 -18.84
N VAL A 602 -13.92 26.27 -17.78
CA VAL A 602 -14.45 26.37 -16.42
C VAL A 602 -13.41 26.95 -15.47
N PRO A 603 -13.68 28.11 -14.82
CA PRO A 603 -12.69 28.78 -13.99
C PRO A 603 -12.18 27.93 -12.81
N ILE A 604 -10.86 27.94 -12.58
CA ILE A 604 -10.19 27.21 -11.51
C ILE A 604 -9.44 28.17 -10.59
N THR A 605 -9.50 27.93 -9.29
CA THR A 605 -9.04 28.90 -8.27
C THR A 605 -7.52 29.10 -8.22
N GLY A 606 -6.74 28.13 -8.71
CA GLY A 606 -5.29 28.21 -8.72
C GLY A 606 -4.70 29.09 -9.81
N LEU A 607 -5.50 29.57 -10.77
CA LEU A 607 -5.06 30.50 -11.79
C LEU A 607 -5.31 31.94 -11.33
N ALA A 608 -4.28 32.79 -11.38
CA ALA A 608 -4.34 34.20 -10.97
C ALA A 608 -5.50 34.96 -11.63
N VAL A 609 -5.71 34.72 -12.93
CA VAL A 609 -6.78 35.30 -13.75
C VAL A 609 -8.18 34.97 -13.21
N ASP A 610 -8.41 33.70 -12.86
CA ASP A 610 -9.71 33.21 -12.42
C ASP A 610 -9.95 33.58 -10.95
N TRP A 611 -8.91 33.55 -10.11
CA TRP A 611 -8.96 34.04 -8.73
C TRP A 611 -9.42 35.49 -8.67
N SER A 612 -8.72 36.36 -9.40
CA SER A 612 -8.96 37.81 -9.41
C SER A 612 -10.34 38.15 -9.99
N ALA A 613 -10.74 37.49 -11.08
CA ALA A 613 -12.00 37.78 -11.76
C ALA A 613 -13.24 37.19 -11.07
N ARG A 614 -13.13 36.02 -10.44
CA ARG A 614 -14.31 35.25 -9.97
C ARG A 614 -14.43 35.12 -8.46
N LEU A 615 -13.32 35.11 -7.72
CA LEU A 615 -13.32 34.83 -6.28
C LEU A 615 -12.98 36.04 -5.41
N ALA A 616 -11.91 36.78 -5.72
CA ALA A 616 -11.49 37.92 -4.90
C ALA A 616 -12.63 38.91 -4.58
N PRO A 617 -13.54 39.26 -5.51
CA PRO A 617 -14.68 40.12 -5.20
C PRO A 617 -15.67 39.52 -4.20
N LYS A 618 -15.83 38.19 -4.16
CA LYS A 618 -16.79 37.48 -3.31
C LYS A 618 -16.33 37.32 -1.87
N LEU A 619 -15.03 37.44 -1.62
CA LEU A 619 -14.39 37.32 -0.30
C LEU A 619 -14.59 38.57 0.58
N ARG A 620 -15.14 39.66 0.02
CA ARG A 620 -15.50 40.85 0.82
C ARG A 620 -16.45 40.46 1.96
N GLY A 621 -16.12 40.89 3.17
CA GLY A 621 -16.88 40.57 4.39
C GLY A 621 -16.66 39.16 4.94
N ALA A 622 -15.66 38.42 4.45
CA ALA A 622 -15.18 37.22 5.14
C ALA A 622 -14.66 37.59 6.55
N LYS A 623 -14.95 36.74 7.53
CA LYS A 623 -14.40 36.87 8.89
C LYS A 623 -13.02 36.26 9.01
N ALA A 624 -12.69 35.33 8.11
CA ALA A 624 -11.38 34.71 8.04
C ALA A 624 -10.30 35.72 7.62
N ASP A 625 -9.10 35.57 8.16
CA ASP A 625 -7.90 36.23 7.65
C ASP A 625 -7.46 35.56 6.34
N ILE A 626 -7.25 36.34 5.28
CA ILE A 626 -7.03 35.83 3.92
C ILE A 626 -5.73 36.39 3.36
N GLU A 627 -4.78 35.49 3.07
CA GLU A 627 -3.52 35.81 2.38
C GLU A 627 -3.50 35.22 0.97
N VAL A 628 -3.01 36.00 -0.01
CA VAL A 628 -2.85 35.55 -1.40
C VAL A 628 -1.39 35.76 -1.79
N HIS A 629 -0.75 34.70 -2.27
CA HIS A 629 0.66 34.71 -2.62
C HIS A 629 0.84 34.42 -4.11
N VAL A 630 1.57 35.30 -4.79
CA VAL A 630 1.94 35.16 -6.20
C VAL A 630 3.38 34.67 -6.29
N SER A 631 3.62 33.69 -7.15
CA SER A 631 4.93 33.08 -7.39
C SER A 631 5.39 33.30 -8.84
N PRO A 632 6.67 33.61 -9.08
CA PRO A 632 7.74 33.77 -8.09
C PRO A 632 7.59 35.06 -7.26
N GLY A 633 7.99 35.01 -6.00
CA GLY A 633 7.85 36.10 -5.05
C GLY A 633 8.57 35.83 -3.71
N PRO A 634 8.40 36.69 -2.69
CA PRO A 634 9.10 36.56 -1.42
C PRO A 634 8.64 35.35 -0.58
N ARG A 635 7.45 34.80 -0.86
CA ARG A 635 6.86 33.67 -0.13
C ARG A 635 6.88 32.35 -0.92
N SER A 636 7.27 32.38 -2.18
CA SER A 636 7.37 31.20 -3.05
C SER A 636 8.32 31.47 -4.20
N ARG A 637 9.21 30.53 -4.54
CA ARG A 637 10.04 30.57 -5.76
C ARG A 637 9.61 29.56 -6.81
N SER A 638 8.47 28.88 -6.61
CA SER A 638 7.96 27.93 -7.59
C SER A 638 7.77 28.58 -8.96
N LEU A 639 8.24 27.90 -10.00
CA LEU A 639 8.11 28.29 -11.40
C LEU A 639 7.18 27.36 -12.19
N SER A 640 6.55 26.40 -11.51
CA SER A 640 5.65 25.43 -12.15
C SER A 640 4.53 25.04 -11.19
N HIS A 641 3.44 24.52 -11.76
CA HIS A 641 2.31 24.02 -10.99
C HIS A 641 2.71 22.97 -9.95
N GLY A 642 3.53 22.00 -10.38
CA GLY A 642 4.02 20.91 -9.55
C GLY A 642 5.22 21.27 -8.67
N GLY A 643 5.71 22.51 -8.69
CA GLY A 643 6.89 22.92 -7.93
C GLY A 643 6.59 23.47 -6.53
N PHE A 644 5.33 23.75 -6.19
CA PHE A 644 4.98 24.42 -4.93
C PHE A 644 5.24 23.57 -3.68
N ASP A 645 5.02 22.26 -3.76
CA ASP A 645 5.25 21.31 -2.68
C ASP A 645 6.73 20.95 -2.48
N ASP A 646 7.57 21.31 -3.45
CA ASP A 646 9.03 21.19 -3.42
C ASP A 646 9.74 22.51 -3.08
N ASP A 647 9.03 23.64 -3.19
CA ASP A 647 9.58 24.95 -2.95
C ASP A 647 9.79 25.24 -1.46
N GLY A 648 11.05 25.46 -1.08
CA GLY A 648 11.42 25.72 0.31
C GLY A 648 10.78 26.97 0.91
N LEU A 649 10.52 28.03 0.12
CA LEU A 649 9.85 29.23 0.63
C LEU A 649 8.36 28.99 0.86
N THR A 650 7.70 28.26 -0.03
CA THR A 650 6.30 27.86 0.12
C THR A 650 6.12 27.00 1.36
N LEU A 651 6.98 25.98 1.55
CA LEU A 651 7.00 25.16 2.76
C LEU A 651 7.15 26.04 4.02
N GLN A 652 8.14 26.93 4.05
CA GLN A 652 8.37 27.83 5.18
C GLN A 652 7.17 28.75 5.46
N GLN A 653 6.54 29.29 4.41
CA GLN A 653 5.34 30.12 4.56
C GLN A 653 4.18 29.32 5.14
N VAL A 654 3.92 28.10 4.64
CA VAL A 654 2.87 27.23 5.19
C VAL A 654 3.11 26.92 6.66
N LEU A 655 4.34 26.57 7.04
CA LEU A 655 4.68 26.32 8.44
C LEU A 655 4.48 27.55 9.32
N ASN A 656 4.94 28.73 8.88
CA ASN A 656 4.78 29.98 9.61
C ASN A 656 3.30 30.41 9.71
N PHE A 657 2.50 30.13 8.68
CA PHE A 657 1.08 30.38 8.68
C PHE A 657 0.37 29.48 9.69
N ILE A 658 0.69 28.18 9.75
CA ILE A 658 0.14 27.29 10.77
C ILE A 658 0.58 27.75 12.16
N ARG A 659 1.90 27.89 12.34
CA ARG A 659 2.53 28.21 13.60
C ARG A 659 3.75 29.12 13.39
N PRO A 660 3.64 30.41 13.73
CA PRO A 660 4.74 31.35 13.63
C PRO A 660 5.96 30.86 14.42
N PRO A 661 7.19 31.23 14.02
CA PRO A 661 8.36 31.00 14.85
C PRO A 661 8.13 31.60 16.24
N ALA A 662 8.54 30.89 17.29
CA ALA A 662 8.64 31.51 18.61
C ALA A 662 9.58 32.72 18.49
N ALA A 663 9.10 33.89 18.93
CA ALA A 663 9.82 35.15 18.90
C ALA A 663 11.10 35.10 19.74
#